data_AF-A0A811QFC4-F1
#
_entry.id   AF-A0A811QFC4-F1
#
_cell.length_a   1.000
_cell.length_b   1.000
_cell.length_c   1.000
_cell.angle_alpha   90.00
_cell.angle_beta   90.00
_cell.angle_gamma   90.00
#
_symmetry.space_group_name_H-M   'P 1'
#
loop_
_entity.id
_entity.type
_entity.pdbx_description
1 polymer ?
#
loop_
_entity_poly.entity_id
_entity_poly.type
_entity_poly.pdbx_seq_one_letter_code
_entity_poly.pdbx_strand_id
1 'polypeptide(L)'
;MAGGGVGGETRDGGGRCCTPNRRRAPVLPLPQELDLLLSKYVLFHMYLLKAVTGLGYLALTWSTVVLLGGFITALTKKDFWCITVISLMQATRIFHDLADQLLPNFFKLVTHIIRHNRVVLRHRMLHVTESFRDKDPLATVAARVASVAFVGLAVLPFLVMCYVPAFLYVYGGPVACIALAIWRTVQRDYGGGGDDKANLAPALDMFYSLVLLQGGLLLVWLYHESWWVDHLITLRQHCKLPNTAWCRLALVEFLCDTRARCWRNLSSIRGRKLVDYAVSLLDSGSWDDNLSGARLLDEFIRQGCDMRSLLLPSRPKIQKLIDSLGWREGRRPEDAEMRKLAARIVAHLAGGLHLAQFSGAIQCISYLLQDEATLAYSDQQGLTHHPQRRLASEKQAMILRLERREREREARHQKKLPKRLQRDGVRLKQQQQEQQLQQQQQQRGGGSGACNELILQGLAILERLASDHHNRGEISGSSGLLAKITAPLYSGRFVQGIGIADWVHVANATFKVVYQLIHAPGETSARLRTEISSNKQAMSNLDTIIVRQEAQQELKMRAMEILTELALDLSIDLPRETKRALMKKQMHIFLTGEGDLRATAGRTLVLTKCADESSFDRLVQILDDKNIKIKYRMIAAEILENMCAHCGKQRVKDILLPKVRETPSSRDQNKSSDQGNEGQTATKALQEKLLSLTLVMYAKLENADFSIALQNNGSAFVAKLKSMVEENCQATVCSLNIVKLCGQIALSMMQRNQYTEHFKHQEFVKSLCKARKIMSNLESCVLFAGTGRDHGLRKMAWPLLFDLEKEAERVVG
;
A
#
# COMPACT_ATOMS: atom_id res chain seq x y z
N MET A 1 -18.14 -59.66 23.34
CA MET A 1 -18.44 -59.74 21.89
C MET A 1 -19.77 -59.04 21.62
N ALA A 2 -19.98 -58.55 20.39
CA ALA A 2 -20.88 -57.46 19.98
C ALA A 2 -20.30 -56.06 20.29
N GLY A 3 -20.32 -55.08 19.39
CA GLY A 3 -20.87 -54.94 18.04
C GLY A 3 -20.61 -53.49 17.59
N GLY A 4 -20.54 -53.24 16.27
CA GLY A 4 -20.02 -51.99 15.69
C GLY A 4 -20.83 -50.71 15.96
N GLY A 5 -20.13 -49.57 15.93
CA GLY A 5 -20.68 -48.21 15.82
C GLY A 5 -19.94 -47.49 14.68
N VAL A 6 -20.60 -47.13 13.58
CA VAL A 6 -21.41 -45.91 13.35
C VAL A 6 -20.56 -44.64 13.47
N GLY A 7 -20.39 -43.99 12.31
CA GLY A 7 -19.56 -42.81 12.11
C GLY A 7 -20.07 -41.54 12.80
N GLY A 8 -19.12 -40.67 13.10
CA GLY A 8 -19.32 -39.29 13.50
C GLY A 8 -18.45 -38.39 12.65
N GLU A 9 -19.05 -37.72 11.67
CA GLU A 9 -18.49 -36.55 11.00
C GLU A 9 -18.41 -35.40 12.03
N THR A 10 -17.20 -35.04 12.43
CA THR A 10 -16.94 -33.79 13.15
C THR A 10 -16.94 -32.63 12.17
N ARG A 11 -18.08 -31.93 12.07
CA ARG A 11 -18.18 -30.61 11.45
C ARG A 11 -17.60 -29.57 12.42
N ASP A 12 -16.34 -29.21 12.20
CA ASP A 12 -15.71 -28.03 12.81
C ASP A 12 -16.33 -26.74 12.22
N GLY A 13 -17.28 -26.18 12.96
CA GLY A 13 -17.88 -24.87 12.69
C GLY A 13 -16.94 -23.74 13.10
N GLY A 14 -15.87 -23.54 12.33
CA GLY A 14 -14.97 -22.40 12.48
C GLY A 14 -15.68 -21.07 12.26
N GLY A 15 -15.95 -20.35 13.36
CA GLY A 15 -16.53 -19.01 13.36
C GLY A 15 -15.68 -18.03 12.55
N ARG A 16 -16.22 -17.59 11.41
CA ARG A 16 -15.65 -16.50 10.62
C ARG A 16 -15.68 -15.20 11.44
N CYS A 17 -14.51 -14.79 11.89
CA CYS A 17 -14.27 -13.46 12.43
C CYS A 17 -14.50 -12.42 11.32
N CYS A 18 -15.57 -11.64 11.43
CA CYS A 18 -15.88 -10.53 10.53
C CYS A 18 -14.82 -9.42 10.70
N THR A 19 -13.83 -9.42 9.82
CA THR A 19 -12.94 -8.27 9.64
C THR A 19 -13.71 -7.12 9.00
N PRO A 20 -13.50 -5.86 9.42
CA PRO A 20 -14.19 -4.74 8.82
C PRO A 20 -13.72 -4.60 7.37
N ASN A 21 -14.69 -4.70 6.46
CA ASN A 21 -14.50 -4.64 5.02
C ASN A 21 -14.02 -3.22 4.65
N ARG A 22 -12.71 -2.99 4.76
CA ARG A 22 -12.03 -1.81 4.23
C ARG A 22 -12.29 -1.85 2.74
N ARG A 23 -13.14 -0.94 2.23
CA ARG A 23 -13.45 -0.79 0.80
C ARG A 23 -12.14 -0.99 0.01
N ARG A 24 -12.01 -2.14 -0.67
CA ARG A 24 -10.92 -2.35 -1.62
C ARG A 24 -11.10 -1.25 -2.65
N ALA A 25 -10.17 -0.30 -2.68
CA ALA A 25 -10.01 0.53 -3.84
C ALA A 25 -9.92 -0.41 -5.05
N PRO A 26 -10.56 -0.10 -6.19
CA PRO A 26 -10.45 -0.93 -7.37
C PRO A 26 -8.97 -1.16 -7.66
N VAL A 27 -8.55 -2.43 -7.59
CA VAL A 27 -7.23 -2.86 -8.06
C VAL A 27 -7.19 -2.40 -9.50
N LEU A 28 -6.38 -1.39 -9.81
CA LEU A 28 -6.15 -1.00 -11.19
C LEU A 28 -5.56 -2.24 -11.87
N PRO A 29 -6.27 -2.91 -12.79
CA PRO A 29 -5.67 -4.01 -13.51
C PRO A 29 -4.49 -3.41 -14.26
N LEU A 30 -3.30 -3.96 -14.05
CA LEU A 30 -2.16 -3.69 -14.93
C LEU A 30 -2.68 -3.89 -16.38
N PRO A 31 -2.41 -2.99 -17.33
CA PRO A 31 -3.15 -2.96 -18.60
C PRO A 31 -2.96 -4.27 -19.39
N GLN A 32 -3.97 -5.14 -19.36
CA GLN A 32 -4.02 -6.40 -20.13
C GLN A 32 -3.78 -6.16 -21.63
N GLU A 33 -4.11 -4.98 -22.13
CA GLU A 33 -3.91 -4.59 -23.53
C GLU A 33 -2.43 -4.46 -23.91
N LEU A 34 -1.56 -4.10 -22.97
CA LEU A 34 -0.14 -3.90 -23.24
C LEU A 34 0.61 -5.23 -23.40
N ASP A 35 0.30 -6.20 -22.53
CA ASP A 35 0.82 -7.56 -22.63
C ASP A 35 0.43 -8.18 -23.98
N LEU A 36 -0.79 -7.88 -24.46
CA LEU A 36 -1.28 -8.37 -25.75
C LEU A 36 -0.55 -7.72 -26.93
N LEU A 37 -0.38 -6.39 -26.93
CA LEU A 37 0.34 -5.68 -28.00
C LEU A 37 1.80 -6.10 -28.08
N LEU A 38 2.47 -6.21 -26.94
CA LEU A 38 3.84 -6.66 -26.88
C LEU A 38 3.96 -8.12 -27.32
N SER A 39 3.04 -8.97 -26.87
CA SER A 39 3.02 -10.38 -27.27
C SER A 39 2.82 -10.54 -28.77
N LYS A 40 1.90 -9.77 -29.38
CA LYS A 40 1.65 -9.76 -30.83
C LYS A 40 2.90 -9.32 -31.60
N TYR A 41 3.54 -8.24 -31.18
CA TYR A 41 4.76 -7.72 -31.79
C TYR A 41 5.90 -8.75 -31.78
N VAL A 42 6.20 -9.31 -30.60
CA VAL A 42 7.27 -10.30 -30.46
C VAL A 42 6.94 -11.59 -31.22
N LEU A 43 5.69 -12.07 -31.16
CA LEU A 43 5.26 -13.26 -31.92
C LEU A 43 5.41 -13.06 -33.42
N PHE A 44 4.86 -11.97 -33.97
CA PHE A 44 4.96 -11.65 -35.39
C PHE A 44 6.42 -11.62 -35.84
N HIS A 45 7.25 -10.92 -35.07
CA HIS A 45 8.67 -10.79 -35.35
C HIS A 45 9.40 -12.15 -35.32
N MET A 46 9.08 -13.04 -34.37
CA MET A 46 9.66 -14.38 -34.29
C MET A 46 9.16 -15.30 -35.41
N TYR A 47 7.86 -15.26 -35.76
CA TYR A 47 7.31 -16.04 -36.88
C TYR A 47 7.94 -15.64 -38.20
N LEU A 48 8.08 -14.34 -38.45
CA LEU A 48 8.69 -13.80 -39.65
C LEU A 48 10.14 -14.27 -39.78
N LEU A 49 10.91 -14.24 -38.68
CA LEU A 49 12.29 -14.70 -38.67
C LEU A 49 12.39 -16.23 -38.89
N LYS A 50 11.53 -17.03 -38.26
CA LYS A 50 11.46 -18.48 -38.50
C LYS A 50 11.09 -18.81 -39.95
N ALA A 51 10.22 -18.01 -40.59
CA ALA A 51 9.88 -18.17 -42.00
C ALA A 51 11.08 -17.85 -42.92
N VAL A 52 11.82 -16.78 -42.64
CA VAL A 52 13.07 -16.45 -43.36
C VAL A 52 14.09 -17.59 -43.23
N THR A 53 14.29 -18.12 -42.03
CA THR A 53 15.20 -19.26 -41.81
C THR A 53 14.72 -20.52 -42.54
N GLY A 54 13.42 -20.84 -42.46
CA GLY A 54 12.83 -22.00 -43.14
C GLY A 54 12.97 -21.94 -44.67
N LEU A 55 12.73 -20.76 -45.27
CA LEU A 55 12.93 -20.55 -46.70
C LEU A 55 14.40 -20.63 -47.10
N GLY A 56 15.34 -20.21 -46.24
CA GLY A 56 16.77 -20.40 -46.49
C GLY A 56 17.18 -21.87 -46.59
N TYR A 57 16.67 -22.72 -45.69
CA TYR A 57 16.86 -24.17 -45.79
C TYR A 57 16.20 -24.75 -47.04
N LEU A 58 15.00 -24.27 -47.40
CA LEU A 58 14.31 -24.71 -48.61
C LEU A 58 15.07 -24.29 -49.88
N ALA A 59 15.60 -23.08 -49.94
CA ALA A 59 16.43 -22.60 -51.04
C ALA A 59 17.73 -23.41 -51.17
N LEU A 60 18.38 -23.73 -50.05
CA LEU A 60 19.59 -24.56 -50.02
C LEU A 60 19.32 -26.00 -50.47
N THR A 61 18.23 -26.61 -49.99
CA THR A 61 17.84 -27.96 -50.44
C THR A 61 17.41 -27.98 -51.90
N TRP A 62 16.76 -26.92 -52.37
CA TRP A 62 16.40 -26.82 -53.79
C TRP A 62 17.62 -26.59 -54.68
N SER A 63 18.65 -25.87 -54.21
CA SER A 63 19.89 -25.72 -54.97
C SER A 63 20.65 -27.03 -55.10
N THR A 64 20.61 -27.92 -54.10
CA THR A 64 21.18 -29.26 -54.23
C THR A 64 20.39 -30.12 -55.22
N VAL A 65 19.06 -29.97 -55.30
CA VAL A 65 18.26 -30.62 -56.37
C VAL A 65 18.72 -30.16 -57.75
N VAL A 66 18.98 -28.86 -57.94
CA VAL A 66 19.46 -28.34 -59.23
C VAL A 66 20.89 -28.79 -59.52
N LEU A 67 21.80 -28.75 -58.54
CA LEU A 67 23.20 -29.10 -58.74
C LEU A 67 23.40 -30.63 -58.85
N LEU A 68 22.87 -31.41 -57.92
CA LEU A 68 23.08 -32.87 -57.87
C LEU A 68 22.05 -33.66 -58.69
N GLY A 69 20.91 -33.06 -59.05
CA GLY A 69 19.84 -33.72 -59.81
C GLY A 69 20.09 -33.84 -61.32
N GLY A 70 21.36 -33.81 -61.76
CA GLY A 70 21.74 -34.03 -63.15
C GLY A 70 21.74 -32.80 -64.06
N PHE A 71 21.34 -31.61 -63.57
CA PHE A 71 21.31 -30.39 -64.38
C PHE A 71 22.66 -29.66 -64.49
N ILE A 72 23.70 -30.07 -63.76
CA ILE A 72 25.02 -29.41 -63.77
C ILE A 72 25.59 -29.24 -65.18
N THR A 73 25.47 -30.26 -66.02
CA THR A 73 25.98 -30.25 -67.40
C THR A 73 25.14 -29.38 -68.33
N ALA A 74 23.89 -29.08 -67.96
CA ALA A 74 22.97 -28.24 -68.71
C ALA A 74 22.98 -26.76 -68.28
N LEU A 75 23.61 -26.42 -67.15
CA LEU A 75 23.71 -25.07 -66.63
C LEU A 75 24.67 -24.20 -67.45
N THR A 76 24.28 -22.94 -67.71
CA THR A 76 25.23 -21.96 -68.25
C THR A 76 26.24 -21.57 -67.18
N LYS A 77 27.43 -21.10 -67.59
CA LYS A 77 28.46 -20.63 -66.67
C LYS A 77 27.94 -19.56 -65.70
N LYS A 78 27.04 -18.67 -66.17
CA LYS A 78 26.43 -17.62 -65.34
C LYS A 78 25.53 -18.21 -64.25
N ASP A 79 24.70 -19.20 -64.60
CA ASP A 79 23.77 -19.84 -63.67
C ASP A 79 24.49 -20.66 -62.61
N PHE A 80 25.49 -21.43 -63.04
CA PHE A 80 26.32 -22.21 -62.13
C PHE A 80 26.92 -21.32 -61.03
N TRP A 81 27.54 -20.20 -61.39
CA TRP A 81 28.13 -19.28 -60.42
C TRP A 81 27.09 -18.59 -59.54
N CYS A 82 25.94 -18.17 -60.10
CA CYS A 82 24.89 -17.54 -59.30
C CYS A 82 24.33 -18.48 -58.24
N ILE A 83 23.98 -19.72 -58.63
CA ILE A 83 23.43 -20.72 -57.70
C ILE A 83 24.48 -21.11 -56.67
N THR A 84 25.74 -21.29 -57.08
CA THR A 84 26.83 -21.67 -56.16
C THR A 84 27.08 -20.60 -55.12
N VAL A 85 27.16 -19.32 -55.51
CA VAL A 85 27.36 -18.20 -54.57
C VAL A 85 26.19 -18.07 -53.61
N ILE A 86 24.95 -18.12 -54.11
CA ILE A 86 23.75 -18.06 -53.25
C ILE A 86 23.72 -19.27 -52.31
N SER A 87 24.00 -20.47 -52.80
CA SER A 87 24.02 -21.70 -51.98
C SER A 87 25.08 -21.65 -50.90
N LEU A 88 26.28 -21.13 -51.21
CA LEU A 88 27.33 -20.94 -50.23
C LEU A 88 26.89 -19.98 -49.13
N MET A 89 26.25 -18.87 -49.48
CA MET A 89 25.71 -17.89 -48.53
C MET A 89 24.55 -18.45 -47.68
N GLN A 90 23.73 -19.36 -48.22
CA GLN A 90 22.71 -20.07 -47.44
C GLN A 90 23.33 -21.13 -46.53
N ALA A 91 24.37 -21.84 -47.01
CA ALA A 91 25.07 -22.88 -46.28
C ALA A 91 25.89 -22.32 -45.10
N THR A 92 26.40 -21.10 -45.19
CA THR A 92 27.05 -20.38 -44.07
C THR A 92 26.06 -19.94 -42.99
N ARG A 93 24.78 -20.34 -43.09
CA ARG A 93 23.75 -20.15 -42.08
C ARG A 93 23.57 -18.68 -41.66
N ILE A 94 23.93 -17.72 -42.51
CA ILE A 94 23.85 -16.28 -42.23
C ILE A 94 22.50 -15.90 -41.63
N PHE A 95 21.42 -16.45 -42.18
CA PHE A 95 20.04 -16.18 -41.74
C PHE A 95 19.63 -16.87 -40.44
N HIS A 96 20.24 -18.02 -40.12
CA HIS A 96 20.00 -18.75 -38.88
C HIS A 96 20.85 -18.16 -37.75
N ASP A 97 22.13 -17.91 -37.99
CA ASP A 97 23.06 -17.32 -37.03
C ASP A 97 22.73 -15.86 -36.71
N LEU A 98 22.17 -15.11 -37.67
CA LEU A 98 21.61 -13.78 -37.44
C LEU A 98 20.55 -13.80 -36.32
N ALA A 99 19.71 -14.83 -36.30
CA ALA A 99 18.61 -15.00 -35.37
C ALA A 99 19.01 -15.67 -34.05
N ASP A 100 19.78 -16.77 -34.12
CA ASP A 100 20.12 -17.63 -32.99
C ASP A 100 21.24 -17.08 -32.11
N GLN A 101 22.27 -16.49 -32.72
CA GLN A 101 23.50 -16.13 -32.02
C GLN A 101 23.77 -14.64 -32.06
N LEU A 102 23.72 -14.02 -33.23
CA LEU A 102 24.15 -12.63 -33.40
C LEU A 102 23.21 -11.65 -32.71
N LEU A 103 21.88 -11.72 -32.86
CA LEU A 103 20.99 -10.77 -32.21
C LEU A 103 21.05 -10.84 -30.66
N PRO A 104 20.86 -12.02 -30.04
CA PRO A 104 20.86 -12.12 -28.58
C PRO A 104 22.25 -11.86 -28.00
N ASN A 105 23.32 -12.32 -28.65
CA ASN A 105 24.68 -12.07 -28.18
C ASN A 105 25.10 -10.63 -28.45
N PHE A 106 24.64 -9.98 -29.52
CA PHE A 106 24.85 -8.55 -29.77
C PHE A 106 24.20 -7.72 -28.66
N PHE A 107 22.91 -7.94 -28.37
CA PHE A 107 22.24 -7.18 -27.32
C PHE A 107 22.81 -7.49 -25.94
N LYS A 108 23.09 -8.76 -25.62
CA LYS A 108 23.79 -9.12 -24.39
C LYS A 108 25.18 -8.51 -24.32
N LEU A 109 25.95 -8.50 -25.41
CA LEU A 109 27.29 -7.93 -25.44
C LEU A 109 27.23 -6.41 -25.32
N VAL A 110 26.30 -5.72 -25.99
CA VAL A 110 26.11 -4.27 -25.88
C VAL A 110 25.69 -3.89 -24.46
N THR A 111 24.67 -4.57 -23.90
CA THR A 111 24.24 -4.34 -22.51
C THR A 111 25.34 -4.69 -21.50
N HIS A 112 26.06 -5.79 -21.72
CA HIS A 112 27.20 -6.21 -20.90
C HIS A 112 28.36 -5.24 -21.03
N ILE A 113 28.67 -4.71 -22.21
CA ILE A 113 29.69 -3.68 -22.43
C ILE A 113 29.27 -2.36 -21.79
N ILE A 114 27.99 -1.97 -21.88
CA ILE A 114 27.49 -0.76 -21.21
C ILE A 114 27.59 -0.92 -19.68
N ARG A 115 27.17 -2.08 -19.13
CA ARG A 115 27.31 -2.40 -17.70
C ARG A 115 28.76 -2.50 -17.28
N HIS A 116 29.57 -3.25 -18.01
CA HIS A 116 30.98 -3.49 -17.73
C HIS A 116 31.80 -2.22 -17.87
N ASN A 117 31.59 -1.40 -18.90
CA ASN A 117 32.21 -0.08 -18.99
C ASN A 117 31.72 0.83 -17.87
N ARG A 118 30.44 0.80 -17.48
CA ARG A 118 29.98 1.52 -16.28
C ARG A 118 30.66 1.04 -15.00
N VAL A 119 30.88 -0.27 -14.84
CA VAL A 119 31.50 -0.88 -13.65
C VAL A 119 33.01 -0.67 -13.64
N VAL A 120 33.71 -0.89 -14.75
CA VAL A 120 35.15 -0.69 -14.92
C VAL A 120 35.51 0.78 -14.85
N LEU A 121 34.77 1.66 -15.55
CA LEU A 121 34.96 3.10 -15.43
C LEU A 121 34.72 3.54 -13.98
N ARG A 122 33.71 2.98 -13.29
CA ARG A 122 33.44 3.25 -11.87
C ARG A 122 34.57 2.75 -10.96
N HIS A 123 35.09 1.54 -11.17
CA HIS A 123 36.16 0.95 -10.35
C HIS A 123 37.50 1.67 -10.57
N ARG A 124 37.88 1.95 -11.82
CA ARG A 124 39.07 2.76 -12.14
C ARG A 124 38.92 4.19 -11.64
N MET A 125 37.74 4.79 -11.74
CA MET A 125 37.52 6.15 -11.27
C MET A 125 37.62 6.28 -9.76
N LEU A 126 37.10 5.30 -9.00
CA LEU A 126 37.27 5.22 -7.56
C LEU A 126 38.76 5.04 -7.18
N HIS A 127 39.46 4.12 -7.85
CA HIS A 127 40.90 3.90 -7.61
C HIS A 127 41.77 5.12 -7.92
N VAL A 128 41.50 5.82 -9.04
CA VAL A 128 42.20 7.06 -9.41
C VAL A 128 41.86 8.19 -8.41
N THR A 129 40.63 8.23 -7.90
CA THR A 129 40.24 9.25 -6.91
C THR A 129 40.88 8.99 -5.55
N GLU A 130 41.05 7.73 -5.16
CA GLU A 130 41.68 7.32 -3.90
C GLU A 130 43.22 7.44 -3.97
N SER A 131 43.83 7.12 -5.10
CA SER A 131 45.29 7.20 -5.33
C SER A 131 45.83 8.63 -5.48
N PHE A 132 44.97 9.62 -5.74
CA PHE A 132 45.36 11.03 -5.94
C PHE A 132 44.71 11.98 -4.91
N ARG A 133 44.18 11.44 -3.81
CA ARG A 133 43.49 12.20 -2.76
C ARG A 133 44.35 13.27 -2.10
N ASP A 134 45.69 13.12 -2.14
CA ASP A 134 46.68 14.06 -1.57
C ASP A 134 47.54 14.79 -2.61
N LYS A 135 47.16 14.79 -3.90
CA LYS A 135 47.94 15.43 -5.00
C LYS A 135 47.16 16.51 -5.74
N ASP A 136 47.88 17.38 -6.45
CA ASP A 136 47.36 18.56 -7.15
C ASP A 136 46.08 18.30 -7.96
N PRO A 137 45.07 19.18 -7.88
CA PRO A 137 43.77 18.98 -8.52
C PRO A 137 43.85 18.86 -10.04
N LEU A 138 44.86 19.45 -10.68
CA LEU A 138 45.09 19.36 -12.13
C LEU A 138 45.55 17.95 -12.54
N ALA A 139 46.42 17.31 -11.76
CA ALA A 139 46.90 15.96 -12.02
C ALA A 139 45.77 14.93 -11.90
N THR A 140 44.88 15.11 -10.92
CA THR A 140 43.67 14.29 -10.75
C THR A 140 42.73 14.42 -11.94
N VAL A 141 42.51 15.64 -12.45
CA VAL A 141 41.68 15.85 -13.65
C VAL A 141 42.34 15.26 -14.90
N ALA A 142 43.65 15.42 -15.07
CA ALA A 142 44.39 14.86 -16.21
C ALA A 142 44.35 13.32 -16.22
N ALA A 143 44.56 12.67 -15.06
CA ALA A 143 44.47 11.22 -14.93
C ALA A 143 43.05 10.69 -15.20
N ARG A 144 42.03 11.43 -14.76
CA ARG A 144 40.62 11.14 -15.06
C ARG A 144 40.32 11.23 -16.56
N VAL A 145 40.79 12.28 -17.23
CA VAL A 145 40.62 12.43 -18.69
C VAL A 145 41.39 11.37 -19.45
N ALA A 146 42.64 11.06 -19.05
CA ALA A 146 43.46 10.03 -19.68
C ALA A 146 42.86 8.63 -19.55
N SER A 147 42.27 8.30 -18.39
CA SER A 147 41.62 7.00 -18.19
C SER A 147 40.34 6.83 -19.02
N VAL A 148 39.52 7.89 -19.13
CA VAL A 148 38.34 7.91 -20.01
C VAL A 148 38.76 7.83 -21.48
N ALA A 149 39.81 8.56 -21.87
CA ALA A 149 40.35 8.57 -23.22
C ALA A 149 40.92 7.20 -23.60
N PHE A 150 41.67 6.54 -22.71
CA PHE A 150 42.24 5.21 -22.96
C PHE A 150 41.16 4.13 -23.13
N VAL A 151 40.12 4.14 -22.29
CA VAL A 151 38.97 3.23 -22.44
C VAL A 151 38.23 3.51 -23.75
N GLY A 152 38.01 4.78 -24.09
CA GLY A 152 37.39 5.18 -25.36
C GLY A 152 38.22 4.76 -26.58
N LEU A 153 39.54 5.02 -26.57
CA LEU A 153 40.45 4.74 -27.68
C LEU A 153 40.80 3.25 -27.84
N ALA A 154 40.74 2.43 -26.79
CA ALA A 154 41.00 1.00 -26.90
C ALA A 154 39.75 0.19 -27.27
N VAL A 155 38.59 0.56 -26.70
CA VAL A 155 37.34 -0.21 -26.88
C VAL A 155 36.66 0.14 -28.21
N LEU A 156 36.67 1.42 -28.61
CA LEU A 156 36.00 1.86 -29.85
C LEU A 156 36.57 1.20 -31.13
N PRO A 157 37.89 1.14 -31.37
CA PRO A 157 38.42 0.48 -32.58
C PRO A 157 38.23 -1.03 -32.55
N PHE A 158 38.30 -1.68 -31.39
CA PHE A 158 37.98 -3.11 -31.27
C PHE A 158 36.51 -3.36 -31.64
N LEU A 159 35.59 -2.51 -31.17
CA LEU A 159 34.19 -2.57 -31.55
C LEU A 159 34.01 -2.34 -33.06
N VAL A 160 34.64 -1.33 -33.65
CA VAL A 160 34.55 -1.05 -35.10
C VAL A 160 35.11 -2.22 -35.93
N MET A 161 36.26 -2.78 -35.54
CA MET A 161 36.90 -3.92 -36.21
C MET A 161 36.04 -5.19 -36.17
N CYS A 162 35.28 -5.43 -35.10
CA CYS A 162 34.36 -6.57 -35.03
C CYS A 162 33.00 -6.28 -35.68
N TYR A 163 32.46 -5.06 -35.53
CA TYR A 163 31.12 -4.71 -36.00
C TYR A 163 31.04 -4.48 -37.50
N VAL A 164 32.04 -3.86 -38.13
CA VAL A 164 31.99 -3.56 -39.56
C VAL A 164 31.96 -4.85 -40.40
N PRO A 165 32.82 -5.86 -40.17
CA PRO A 165 32.74 -7.13 -40.88
C PRO A 165 31.44 -7.90 -40.59
N ALA A 166 30.99 -7.92 -39.32
CA ALA A 166 29.73 -8.57 -38.97
C ALA A 166 28.52 -7.90 -39.64
N PHE A 167 28.51 -6.57 -39.72
CA PHE A 167 27.47 -5.80 -40.40
C PHE A 167 27.51 -6.02 -41.91
N LEU A 168 28.68 -5.96 -42.54
CA LEU A 168 28.83 -6.25 -43.98
C LEU A 168 28.43 -7.69 -44.31
N TYR A 169 28.73 -8.65 -43.44
CA TYR A 169 28.34 -10.04 -43.60
C TYR A 169 26.82 -10.24 -43.45
N VAL A 170 26.23 -9.68 -42.39
CA VAL A 170 24.80 -9.82 -42.06
C VAL A 170 23.88 -9.08 -43.03
N TYR A 171 24.24 -7.86 -43.45
CA TYR A 171 23.40 -7.04 -44.31
C TYR A 171 23.80 -7.17 -45.79
N GLY A 172 25.10 -7.28 -46.08
CA GLY A 172 25.60 -7.39 -47.46
C GLY A 172 25.32 -8.74 -48.10
N GLY A 173 25.43 -9.85 -47.35
CA GLY A 173 25.18 -11.20 -47.87
C GLY A 173 23.76 -11.38 -48.42
N PRO A 174 22.70 -11.06 -47.65
CA PRO A 174 21.33 -11.16 -48.13
C PRO A 174 21.01 -10.21 -49.29
N VAL A 175 21.53 -8.97 -49.26
CA VAL A 175 21.34 -8.00 -50.35
C VAL A 175 21.97 -8.50 -51.65
N ALA A 176 23.17 -9.10 -51.58
CA ALA A 176 23.82 -9.71 -52.73
C ALA A 176 22.99 -10.88 -53.29
N CYS A 177 22.43 -11.74 -52.43
CA CYS A 177 21.58 -12.85 -52.86
C CYS A 177 20.30 -12.37 -53.56
N ILE A 178 19.65 -11.32 -53.02
CA ILE A 178 18.48 -10.69 -53.62
C ILE A 178 18.84 -10.09 -54.98
N ALA A 179 19.94 -9.33 -55.07
CA ALA A 179 20.38 -8.70 -56.30
C ALA A 179 20.68 -9.74 -57.40
N LEU A 180 21.36 -10.84 -57.06
CA LEU A 180 21.63 -11.93 -57.99
C LEU A 180 20.34 -12.63 -58.45
N ALA A 181 19.39 -12.87 -57.54
CA ALA A 181 18.12 -13.49 -57.89
C ALA A 181 17.24 -12.58 -58.76
N ILE A 182 17.17 -11.28 -58.47
CA ILE A 182 16.48 -10.29 -59.32
C ILE A 182 17.12 -10.24 -60.70
N TRP A 183 18.45 -10.13 -60.75
CA TRP A 183 19.18 -10.06 -62.01
C TRP A 183 18.89 -11.28 -62.91
N ARG A 184 18.95 -12.50 -62.35
CA ARG A 184 18.68 -13.72 -63.12
C ARG A 184 17.22 -13.83 -63.54
N THR A 185 16.26 -13.58 -62.65
CA THR A 185 14.83 -13.65 -62.98
C THR A 185 14.37 -12.63 -64.02
N VAL A 186 15.02 -11.46 -64.08
CA VAL A 186 14.76 -10.45 -65.12
C VAL A 186 15.36 -10.86 -66.48
N GLN A 187 16.57 -11.43 -66.50
CA GLN A 187 17.18 -11.89 -67.74
C GLN A 187 16.50 -13.13 -68.32
N ARG A 188 16.10 -14.07 -67.45
CA ARG A 188 15.32 -15.29 -67.74
C ARG A 188 15.78 -16.06 -68.99
N ASP A 189 17.08 -16.06 -69.26
CA ASP A 189 17.73 -16.67 -70.43
C ASP A 189 18.23 -18.12 -70.16
N TYR A 190 17.73 -18.74 -69.11
CA TYR A 190 18.06 -20.11 -68.70
C TYR A 190 17.03 -21.14 -69.18
N GLY A 191 17.48 -22.39 -69.46
CA GLY A 191 16.58 -23.50 -69.85
C GLY A 191 16.33 -23.67 -71.36
N GLY A 192 17.28 -23.29 -72.23
CA GLY A 192 17.13 -23.37 -73.69
C GLY A 192 16.66 -24.74 -74.22
N GLY A 193 15.74 -24.71 -75.19
CA GLY A 193 14.85 -25.81 -75.60
C GLY A 193 15.48 -27.03 -76.28
N GLY A 194 15.95 -27.97 -75.46
CA GLY A 194 16.10 -29.38 -75.83
C GLY A 194 15.37 -30.26 -74.80
N ASP A 195 14.98 -31.49 -75.19
CA ASP A 195 14.21 -32.42 -74.33
C ASP A 195 14.87 -32.68 -72.96
N ASP A 196 16.20 -32.72 -72.90
CA ASP A 196 16.98 -32.90 -71.67
C ASP A 196 16.95 -31.69 -70.70
N LYS A 197 16.29 -30.60 -71.07
CA LYS A 197 16.25 -29.32 -70.34
C LYS A 197 14.85 -28.87 -69.95
N ALA A 198 13.81 -29.66 -70.24
CA ALA A 198 12.41 -29.29 -70.02
C ALA A 198 12.10 -28.84 -68.58
N ASN A 199 12.74 -29.48 -67.59
CA ASN A 199 12.52 -29.19 -66.17
C ASN A 199 13.55 -28.21 -65.56
N LEU A 200 14.56 -27.77 -66.32
CA LEU A 200 15.61 -26.89 -65.82
C LEU A 200 15.11 -25.46 -65.55
N ALA A 201 14.38 -24.89 -66.52
CA ALA A 201 13.84 -23.52 -66.37
C ALA A 201 12.85 -23.41 -65.19
N PRO A 202 11.87 -24.33 -65.05
CA PRO A 202 10.98 -24.36 -63.88
C PRO A 202 11.73 -24.56 -62.56
N ALA A 203 12.77 -25.40 -62.53
CA ALA A 203 13.55 -25.63 -61.32
C ALA A 203 14.33 -24.37 -60.88
N LEU A 204 14.92 -23.62 -61.81
CA LEU A 204 15.61 -22.36 -61.54
C LEU A 204 14.64 -21.23 -61.15
N ASP A 205 13.47 -21.15 -61.80
CA ASP A 205 12.41 -20.22 -61.43
C ASP A 205 11.96 -20.44 -59.98
N MET A 206 11.79 -21.70 -59.56
CA MET A 206 11.47 -22.03 -58.17
C MET A 206 12.60 -21.62 -57.22
N PHE A 207 13.86 -21.93 -57.57
CA PHE A 207 15.04 -21.57 -56.76
C PHE A 207 15.11 -20.05 -56.51
N TYR A 208 15.08 -19.25 -57.57
CA TYR A 208 15.20 -17.80 -57.43
C TYR A 208 13.98 -17.20 -56.75
N SER A 209 12.79 -17.76 -56.98
CA SER A 209 11.56 -17.34 -56.29
C SER A 209 11.63 -17.57 -54.77
N LEU A 210 12.20 -18.70 -54.32
CA LEU A 210 12.46 -18.97 -52.89
C LEU A 210 13.43 -17.96 -52.29
N VAL A 211 14.51 -17.62 -53.01
CA VAL A 211 15.51 -16.64 -52.58
C VAL A 211 14.93 -15.23 -52.51
N LEU A 212 14.10 -14.83 -53.49
CA LEU A 212 13.41 -13.55 -53.50
C LEU A 212 12.37 -13.44 -52.38
N LEU A 213 11.59 -14.51 -52.15
CA LEU A 213 10.62 -14.55 -51.07
C LEU A 213 11.30 -14.44 -49.70
N GLN A 214 12.38 -15.19 -49.49
CA GLN A 214 13.21 -15.09 -48.29
C GLN A 214 13.76 -13.69 -48.09
N GLY A 215 14.31 -13.08 -49.14
CA GLY A 215 14.84 -11.73 -49.12
C GLY A 215 13.79 -10.66 -48.83
N GLY A 216 12.61 -10.79 -49.42
CA GLY A 216 11.47 -9.90 -49.15
C GLY A 216 11.02 -9.97 -47.69
N LEU A 217 10.88 -11.17 -47.13
CA LEU A 217 10.53 -11.35 -45.72
C LEU A 217 11.62 -10.80 -44.77
N LEU A 218 12.90 -10.92 -45.14
CA LEU A 218 14.00 -10.31 -44.39
C LEU A 218 13.90 -8.77 -44.41
N LEU A 219 13.58 -8.16 -45.55
CA LEU A 219 13.40 -6.70 -45.63
C LEU A 219 12.22 -6.23 -44.78
N VAL A 220 11.10 -6.97 -44.76
CA VAL A 220 9.97 -6.69 -43.87
C VAL A 220 10.39 -6.82 -42.40
N TRP A 221 11.21 -7.81 -42.07
CA TRP A 221 11.74 -8.02 -40.73
C TRP A 221 12.65 -6.86 -40.29
N LEU A 222 13.58 -6.43 -41.15
CA LEU A 222 14.46 -5.28 -40.92
C LEU A 222 13.69 -3.96 -40.79
N TYR A 223 12.66 -3.78 -41.60
CA TYR A 223 11.76 -2.63 -41.50
C TYR A 223 11.13 -2.61 -40.11
N HIS A 224 10.52 -3.72 -39.67
CA HIS A 224 9.84 -3.80 -38.38
C HIS A 224 10.79 -3.69 -37.17
N GLU A 225 12.05 -4.13 -37.28
CA GLU A 225 13.07 -3.87 -36.26
C GLU A 225 13.39 -2.38 -36.11
N SER A 226 13.31 -1.61 -37.20
CA SER A 226 13.55 -0.17 -37.14
C SER A 226 12.52 0.57 -36.27
N TRP A 227 11.33 -0.01 -36.08
CA TRP A 227 10.25 0.51 -35.23
C TRP A 227 10.35 0.07 -33.76
N TRP A 228 11.40 -0.64 -33.37
CA TRP A 228 11.55 -1.16 -32.00
C TRP A 228 11.67 -0.04 -30.95
N VAL A 229 12.30 1.08 -31.30
CA VAL A 229 12.41 2.26 -30.43
C VAL A 229 11.04 2.88 -30.16
N ASP A 230 10.19 2.98 -31.17
CA ASP A 230 8.83 3.50 -31.02
C ASP A 230 8.00 2.59 -30.11
N HIS A 231 8.12 1.27 -30.26
CA HIS A 231 7.46 0.30 -29.36
C HIS A 231 7.91 0.44 -27.91
N LEU A 232 9.21 0.68 -27.66
CA LEU A 232 9.73 0.97 -26.32
C LEU A 232 9.16 2.27 -25.73
N ILE A 233 9.02 3.31 -26.56
CA ILE A 233 8.42 4.59 -26.16
C ILE A 233 6.93 4.38 -25.81
N THR A 234 6.20 3.65 -26.65
CA THR A 234 4.79 3.30 -26.42
C THR A 234 4.62 2.49 -25.15
N LEU A 235 5.45 1.46 -24.94
CA LEU A 235 5.44 0.61 -23.74
C LEU A 235 5.66 1.44 -22.47
N ARG A 236 6.65 2.35 -22.49
CA ARG A 236 6.93 3.26 -21.39
C ARG A 236 5.75 4.19 -21.08
N GLN A 237 5.18 4.80 -22.11
CA GLN A 237 4.05 5.75 -21.97
C GLN A 237 2.82 5.05 -21.37
N HIS A 238 2.50 3.83 -21.81
CA HIS A 238 1.35 3.08 -21.32
C HIS A 238 1.55 2.59 -19.88
N CYS A 239 2.76 2.14 -19.52
CA CYS A 239 3.11 1.80 -18.13
C CYS A 239 3.34 3.04 -17.24
N LYS A 240 3.17 4.26 -17.76
CA LYS A 240 3.46 5.53 -17.06
C LYS A 240 4.86 5.56 -16.42
N LEU A 241 5.82 4.86 -17.02
CA LEU A 241 7.17 4.71 -16.49
C LEU A 241 8.01 5.98 -16.73
N PRO A 242 8.96 6.29 -15.83
CA PRO A 242 9.78 7.49 -15.95
C PRO A 242 10.72 7.41 -17.17
N ASN A 243 10.96 8.55 -17.82
CA ASN A 243 11.90 8.65 -18.95
C ASN A 243 13.37 8.75 -18.51
N THR A 244 13.81 7.84 -17.65
CA THR A 244 15.18 7.79 -17.14
C THR A 244 16.03 6.80 -17.96
N ALA A 245 17.35 6.99 -17.93
CA ALA A 245 18.28 6.11 -18.63
C ALA A 245 18.24 4.66 -18.11
N TRP A 246 18.03 4.47 -16.80
CA TRP A 246 17.90 3.14 -16.19
C TRP A 246 16.61 2.44 -16.61
N CYS A 247 15.48 3.17 -16.73
CA CYS A 247 14.20 2.59 -17.09
C CYS A 247 14.21 2.12 -18.55
N ARG A 248 14.77 2.94 -19.46
CA ARG A 248 14.97 2.53 -20.86
C ARG A 248 15.83 1.28 -20.97
N LEU A 249 16.91 1.20 -20.18
CA LEU A 249 17.78 0.03 -20.16
C LEU A 249 17.03 -1.22 -19.66
N ALA A 250 16.29 -1.11 -18.55
CA ALA A 250 15.52 -2.23 -18.00
C ALA A 250 14.43 -2.74 -18.96
N LEU A 251 13.76 -1.83 -19.68
CA LEU A 251 12.77 -2.20 -20.71
C LEU A 251 13.43 -2.88 -21.92
N VAL A 252 14.57 -2.36 -22.39
CA VAL A 252 15.35 -3.00 -23.45
C VAL A 252 15.73 -4.42 -23.04
N GLU A 253 16.23 -4.60 -21.82
CA GLU A 253 16.64 -5.91 -21.30
C GLU A 253 15.46 -6.87 -21.15
N PHE A 254 14.31 -6.38 -20.68
CA PHE A 254 13.07 -7.16 -20.64
C PHE A 254 12.67 -7.66 -22.04
N LEU A 255 12.73 -6.79 -23.04
CA LEU A 255 12.39 -7.17 -24.42
C LEU A 255 13.39 -8.15 -25.01
N CYS A 256 14.69 -7.93 -24.79
CA CYS A 256 15.73 -8.84 -25.22
C CYS A 256 15.59 -10.22 -24.55
N ASP A 257 15.32 -10.27 -23.25
CA ASP A 257 15.05 -11.50 -22.53
C ASP A 257 13.81 -12.22 -23.06
N THR A 258 12.74 -11.48 -23.28
CA THR A 258 11.48 -12.03 -23.81
C THR A 258 11.68 -12.61 -25.20
N ARG A 259 12.34 -11.88 -26.11
CA ARG A 259 12.67 -12.35 -27.48
C ARG A 259 13.54 -13.62 -27.44
N ALA A 260 14.63 -13.60 -26.67
CA ALA A 260 15.55 -14.73 -26.58
C ALA A 260 14.87 -16.01 -26.07
N ARG A 261 13.86 -15.90 -25.19
CA ARG A 261 13.10 -17.04 -24.69
C ARG A 261 11.99 -17.49 -25.64
N CYS A 262 11.32 -16.56 -26.32
CA CYS A 262 10.34 -16.88 -27.37
C CYS A 262 10.97 -17.59 -28.57
N TRP A 263 12.20 -17.22 -28.92
CA TRP A 263 12.94 -17.87 -30.00
C TRP A 263 13.09 -19.39 -29.74
N ARG A 264 13.52 -19.74 -28.51
CA ARG A 264 13.63 -21.14 -28.07
C ARG A 264 12.25 -21.82 -28.00
N ASN A 265 11.29 -21.19 -27.33
CA ASN A 265 9.96 -21.73 -27.12
C ASN A 265 8.88 -20.65 -27.31
N LEU A 266 8.11 -20.76 -28.38
CA LEU A 266 7.11 -19.74 -28.74
C LEU A 266 5.96 -19.64 -27.72
N SER A 267 5.66 -20.73 -27.02
CA SER A 267 4.68 -20.78 -25.94
C SER A 267 5.11 -19.98 -24.69
N SER A 268 6.42 -19.70 -24.54
CA SER A 268 6.97 -18.97 -23.38
C SER A 268 6.47 -17.52 -23.29
N ILE A 269 5.86 -16.97 -24.34
CA ILE A 269 5.33 -15.60 -24.32
C ILE A 269 4.02 -15.50 -23.54
N ARG A 270 3.24 -16.58 -23.52
CA ARG A 270 1.91 -16.59 -22.90
C ARG A 270 2.09 -16.54 -21.38
N GLY A 271 1.71 -15.42 -20.78
CA GLY A 271 1.77 -15.19 -19.34
C GLY A 271 2.97 -14.38 -18.85
N ARG A 272 3.85 -13.87 -19.73
CA ARG A 272 4.93 -12.98 -19.31
C ARG A 272 4.43 -11.57 -19.05
N LYS A 273 4.68 -11.08 -17.84
CA LYS A 273 4.43 -9.68 -17.49
C LYS A 273 5.74 -8.99 -17.13
N LEU A 274 5.79 -7.69 -17.38
CA LEU A 274 6.91 -6.85 -16.93
C LEU A 274 7.11 -6.91 -15.41
N VAL A 275 6.02 -7.13 -14.66
CA VAL A 275 6.05 -7.33 -13.21
C VAL A 275 6.78 -8.63 -12.85
N ASP A 276 6.52 -9.75 -13.54
CA ASP A 276 7.19 -11.02 -13.27
C ASP A 276 8.69 -10.91 -13.57
N TYR A 277 9.05 -10.16 -14.61
CA TYR A 277 10.44 -9.83 -14.91
C TYR A 277 11.08 -9.03 -13.76
N ALA A 278 10.44 -7.97 -13.27
CA ALA A 278 10.94 -7.18 -12.15
C ALA A 278 11.13 -8.03 -10.88
N VAL A 279 10.20 -8.94 -10.59
CA VAL A 279 10.29 -9.90 -9.49
C VAL A 279 11.42 -10.91 -9.68
N SER A 280 11.71 -11.32 -10.93
CA SER A 280 12.83 -12.22 -11.25
C SER A 280 14.19 -11.53 -11.14
N LEU A 281 14.26 -10.22 -11.38
CA LEU A 281 15.51 -9.46 -11.23
C LEU A 281 15.99 -9.43 -9.78
N LEU A 282 15.10 -9.51 -8.79
CA LEU A 282 15.45 -9.63 -7.38
C LEU A 282 16.15 -10.96 -7.02
N ASP A 283 15.97 -12.01 -7.83
CA ASP A 283 16.68 -13.29 -7.66
C ASP A 283 18.12 -13.23 -8.18
N SER A 284 18.47 -12.21 -8.96
CA SER A 284 19.78 -12.13 -9.59
C SER A 284 20.90 -11.97 -8.56
N GLY A 285 22.03 -12.63 -8.82
CA GLY A 285 23.28 -12.39 -8.10
C GLY A 285 23.90 -11.02 -8.42
N SER A 286 23.44 -10.37 -9.50
CA SER A 286 23.89 -9.03 -9.90
C SER A 286 23.21 -7.95 -9.07
N TRP A 287 24.00 -7.06 -8.47
CA TRP A 287 23.49 -5.90 -7.74
C TRP A 287 22.71 -4.93 -8.66
N ASP A 288 23.14 -4.76 -9.92
CA ASP A 288 22.49 -3.83 -10.87
C ASP A 288 21.11 -4.33 -11.30
N ASP A 289 20.97 -5.65 -11.43
CA ASP A 289 19.69 -6.30 -11.70
C ASP A 289 18.76 -6.15 -10.49
N ASN A 290 19.26 -6.42 -9.28
CA ASN A 290 18.49 -6.25 -8.05
C ASN A 290 17.98 -4.82 -7.89
N LEU A 291 18.83 -3.82 -8.13
CA LEU A 291 18.44 -2.41 -8.08
C LEU A 291 17.41 -2.07 -9.16
N SER A 292 17.59 -2.56 -10.38
CA SER A 292 16.63 -2.34 -11.48
C SER A 292 15.28 -2.99 -11.20
N GLY A 293 15.27 -4.20 -10.63
CA GLY A 293 14.07 -4.89 -10.16
C GLY A 293 13.37 -4.11 -9.04
N ALA A 294 14.11 -3.67 -8.03
CA ALA A 294 13.58 -2.85 -6.95
C ALA A 294 12.98 -1.52 -7.45
N ARG A 295 13.63 -0.85 -8.41
CA ARG A 295 13.11 0.38 -9.03
C ARG A 295 11.80 0.16 -9.77
N LEU A 296 11.70 -0.92 -10.57
CA LEU A 296 10.48 -1.26 -11.28
C LEU A 296 9.34 -1.59 -10.30
N LEU A 297 9.63 -2.38 -9.27
CA LEU A 297 8.64 -2.76 -8.25
C LEU A 297 8.13 -1.56 -7.46
N ASP A 298 9.02 -0.66 -7.04
CA ASP A 298 8.64 0.56 -6.35
C ASP A 298 7.73 1.44 -7.21
N GLU A 299 8.05 1.58 -8.50
CA GLU A 299 7.23 2.35 -9.44
C GLU A 299 5.83 1.73 -9.61
N PHE A 300 5.74 0.41 -9.75
CA PHE A 300 4.44 -0.26 -9.80
C PHE A 300 3.63 -0.10 -8.51
N ILE A 301 4.28 -0.16 -7.33
CA ILE A 301 3.62 0.08 -6.03
C ILE A 301 3.10 1.53 -5.97
N ARG A 302 3.88 2.51 -6.42
CA ARG A 302 3.47 3.93 -6.48
C ARG A 302 2.28 4.15 -7.41
N GLN A 303 2.15 3.34 -8.45
CA GLN A 303 0.99 3.33 -9.35
C GLN A 303 -0.23 2.59 -8.79
N GLY A 304 -0.12 2.01 -7.57
CA GLY A 304 -1.23 1.32 -6.89
C GLY A 304 -1.34 -0.18 -7.20
N CYS A 305 -0.33 -0.77 -7.84
CA CYS A 305 -0.32 -2.23 -8.08
C CYS A 305 -0.01 -2.98 -6.78
N ASP A 306 -0.82 -3.99 -6.45
CA ASP A 306 -0.55 -4.83 -5.28
C ASP A 306 0.45 -5.95 -5.60
N MET A 307 1.66 -5.85 -5.05
CA MET A 307 2.74 -6.82 -5.24
C MET A 307 2.76 -7.96 -4.21
N ARG A 308 1.82 -7.98 -3.26
CA ARG A 308 1.80 -8.97 -2.16
C ARG A 308 1.68 -10.41 -2.65
N SER A 309 0.78 -10.68 -3.58
CA SER A 309 0.56 -12.04 -4.09
C SER A 309 1.78 -12.63 -4.82
N LEU A 310 2.66 -11.78 -5.35
CA LEU A 310 3.85 -12.19 -6.09
C LEU A 310 5.09 -12.33 -5.20
N LEU A 311 5.23 -11.48 -4.18
CA LEU A 311 6.42 -11.43 -3.33
C LEU A 311 6.28 -12.22 -2.02
N LEU A 312 5.10 -12.23 -1.37
CA LEU A 312 4.87 -12.96 -0.11
C LEU A 312 5.16 -14.46 -0.17
N PRO A 313 4.91 -15.18 -1.29
CA PRO A 313 5.26 -16.60 -1.37
C PRO A 313 6.78 -16.87 -1.31
N SER A 314 7.62 -15.87 -1.60
CA SER A 314 9.06 -16.05 -1.78
C SER A 314 9.85 -15.45 -0.62
N ARG A 315 10.03 -16.24 0.45
CA ARG A 315 10.82 -15.86 1.63
C ARG A 315 12.24 -15.34 1.31
N PRO A 316 13.04 -15.97 0.43
CA PRO A 316 14.42 -15.50 0.16
C PRO A 316 14.46 -14.07 -0.42
N LYS A 317 13.51 -13.71 -1.28
CA LYS A 317 13.39 -12.36 -1.85
C LYS A 317 13.10 -11.32 -0.77
N ILE A 318 12.19 -11.65 0.15
CA ILE A 318 11.82 -10.77 1.25
C ILE A 318 12.99 -10.62 2.23
N GLN A 319 13.67 -11.71 2.58
CA GLN A 319 14.86 -11.65 3.43
C GLN A 319 15.93 -10.73 2.80
N LYS A 320 16.22 -10.89 1.51
CA LYS A 320 17.19 -10.04 0.80
C LYS A 320 16.79 -8.55 0.81
N LEU A 321 15.50 -8.24 0.68
CA LEU A 321 15.00 -6.87 0.81
C LEU A 321 15.13 -6.34 2.25
N ILE A 322 14.85 -7.18 3.26
CA ILE A 322 15.02 -6.84 4.68
C ILE A 322 16.49 -6.58 5.00
N ASP A 323 17.40 -7.44 4.54
CA ASP A 323 18.85 -7.28 4.71
C ASP A 323 19.33 -5.96 4.11
N SER A 324 18.76 -5.55 2.96
CA SER A 324 19.04 -4.28 2.29
C SER A 324 18.63 -3.05 3.11
N LEU A 325 17.73 -3.18 4.09
CA LEU A 325 17.36 -2.09 5.01
C LEU A 325 18.49 -1.78 5.99
N GLY A 326 19.26 -2.80 6.37
CA GLY A 326 20.38 -2.72 7.30
C GLY A 326 21.66 -2.18 6.68
N TRP A 327 21.68 -1.93 5.36
CA TRP A 327 22.83 -1.34 4.69
C TRP A 327 23.04 0.09 5.20
N ARG A 328 24.20 0.37 5.80
CA ARG A 328 24.60 1.74 6.15
C ARG A 328 24.80 2.54 4.87
N GLU A 329 24.71 3.88 4.92
CA GLU A 329 25.16 4.72 3.80
C GLU A 329 26.58 4.28 3.41
N GLY A 330 26.67 3.52 2.32
CA GLY A 330 27.93 3.05 1.78
C GLY A 330 28.67 4.21 1.12
N ARG A 331 29.89 3.95 0.64
CA ARG A 331 30.64 4.91 -0.19
C ARG A 331 29.90 5.32 -1.49
N ARG A 332 28.75 4.72 -1.81
CA ARG A 332 28.02 4.84 -3.07
C ARG A 332 26.61 5.42 -2.86
N PRO A 333 26.21 6.46 -3.62
CA PRO A 333 24.85 7.02 -3.56
C PRO A 333 23.74 5.99 -3.82
N GLU A 334 24.03 4.97 -4.63
CA GLU A 334 23.03 3.98 -5.03
C GLU A 334 22.73 2.93 -3.95
N ASP A 335 23.63 2.72 -2.98
CA ASP A 335 23.34 1.85 -1.83
C ASP A 335 22.26 2.50 -0.93
N ALA A 336 22.31 3.83 -0.78
CA ALA A 336 21.27 4.60 -0.10
C ALA A 336 19.94 4.57 -0.90
N GLU A 337 19.99 4.55 -2.23
CA GLU A 337 18.81 4.40 -3.07
C GLU A 337 18.18 3.01 -2.90
N MET A 338 18.97 1.93 -2.98
CA MET A 338 18.51 0.57 -2.76
C MET A 338 17.85 0.42 -1.40
N ARG A 339 18.45 0.99 -0.35
CA ARG A 339 17.88 1.01 1.01
C ARG A 339 16.50 1.68 1.05
N LYS A 340 16.33 2.83 0.39
CA LYS A 340 15.05 3.54 0.31
C LYS A 340 13.99 2.74 -0.46
N LEU A 341 14.37 2.17 -1.61
CA LEU A 341 13.49 1.32 -2.42
C LEU A 341 13.05 0.09 -1.63
N ALA A 342 13.99 -0.58 -0.98
CA ALA A 342 13.71 -1.72 -0.12
C ALA A 342 12.76 -1.33 1.03
N ALA A 343 12.97 -0.18 1.68
CA ALA A 343 12.10 0.29 2.77
C ALA A 343 10.66 0.50 2.29
N ARG A 344 10.45 1.11 1.10
CA ARG A 344 9.11 1.30 0.53
C ARG A 344 8.44 -0.02 0.12
N ILE A 345 9.19 -0.93 -0.49
CA ILE A 345 8.69 -2.25 -0.88
C ILE A 345 8.34 -3.08 0.36
N VAL A 346 9.23 -3.15 1.36
CA VAL A 346 8.98 -3.88 2.61
C VAL A 346 7.81 -3.27 3.37
N ALA A 347 7.68 -1.93 3.40
CA ALA A 347 6.49 -1.28 3.97
C ALA A 347 5.21 -1.79 3.30
N HIS A 348 5.17 -1.89 1.97
CA HIS A 348 4.01 -2.44 1.22
C HIS A 348 3.67 -3.88 1.65
N LEU A 349 4.68 -4.72 1.86
CA LEU A 349 4.54 -6.13 2.21
C LEU A 349 4.28 -6.39 3.70
N ALA A 350 4.70 -5.48 4.59
CA ALA A 350 4.77 -5.66 6.04
C ALA A 350 3.52 -6.27 6.70
N GLY A 351 2.32 -5.88 6.26
CA GLY A 351 1.07 -6.40 6.84
C GLY A 351 0.81 -7.89 6.58
N GLY A 352 1.58 -8.55 5.72
CA GLY A 352 1.51 -9.99 5.48
C GLY A 352 2.73 -10.77 5.99
N LEU A 353 3.64 -10.11 6.72
CA LEU A 353 4.89 -10.72 7.21
C LEU A 353 4.74 -11.17 8.68
N HIS A 354 5.39 -12.28 9.01
CA HIS A 354 5.57 -12.75 10.38
C HIS A 354 7.06 -12.66 10.72
N LEU A 355 7.43 -11.84 11.71
CA LEU A 355 8.81 -11.52 12.04
C LEU A 355 9.64 -12.75 12.39
N ALA A 356 9.07 -13.72 13.11
CA ALA A 356 9.69 -15.01 13.41
C ALA A 356 10.23 -15.77 12.18
N GLN A 357 9.75 -15.49 10.97
CA GLN A 357 10.22 -16.14 9.74
C GLN A 357 11.45 -15.47 9.12
N PHE A 358 11.86 -14.29 9.61
CA PHE A 358 12.90 -13.46 9.03
C PHE A 358 13.95 -13.07 10.07
N SER A 359 15.05 -13.81 10.10
CA SER A 359 16.16 -13.55 11.01
C SER A 359 16.73 -12.15 10.81
N GLY A 360 17.00 -11.43 11.91
CA GLY A 360 17.61 -10.10 11.86
C GLY A 360 16.67 -8.96 11.43
N ALA A 361 15.41 -9.24 11.09
CA ALA A 361 14.47 -8.23 10.59
C ALA A 361 14.28 -7.05 11.55
N ILE A 362 14.14 -7.32 12.85
CA ILE A 362 14.04 -6.30 13.91
C ILE A 362 15.25 -5.37 13.88
N GLN A 363 16.46 -5.91 13.75
CA GLN A 363 17.69 -5.12 13.72
C GLN A 363 17.77 -4.26 12.46
N CYS A 364 17.46 -4.83 11.29
CA CYS A 364 17.41 -4.12 10.01
C CYS A 364 16.41 -2.95 10.02
N ILE A 365 15.20 -3.17 10.57
CA ILE A 365 14.20 -2.12 10.74
C ILE A 365 14.66 -1.07 11.77
N SER A 366 15.30 -1.51 12.85
CA SER A 366 15.88 -0.64 13.88
C SER A 366 16.97 0.29 13.34
N TYR A 367 17.67 -0.10 12.27
CA TYR A 367 18.62 0.77 11.56
C TYR A 367 17.94 1.87 10.75
N LEU A 368 16.71 1.69 10.27
CA LEU A 368 15.97 2.75 9.57
C LEU A 368 15.59 3.90 10.52
N LEU A 369 15.47 3.60 11.80
CA LEU A 369 15.24 4.57 12.86
C LEU A 369 16.56 5.16 13.43
N GLN A 370 17.72 4.67 12.98
CA GLN A 370 19.02 5.25 13.33
C GLN A 370 19.47 6.24 12.26
N ASP A 371 19.48 7.51 12.64
CA ASP A 371 20.49 8.45 12.17
C ASP A 371 20.88 9.37 13.34
N GLU A 372 22.18 9.61 13.46
CA GLU A 372 22.87 10.36 14.54
C GLU A 372 22.41 11.83 14.66
N ALA A 373 21.43 12.27 13.86
CA ALA A 373 20.80 13.57 13.91
C ALA A 373 19.61 13.68 14.89
N THR A 374 19.07 12.57 15.40
CA THR A 374 17.85 12.60 16.25
C THR A 374 18.15 12.91 17.73
N LEU A 375 19.41 12.82 18.16
CA LEU A 375 19.81 13.09 19.55
C LEU A 375 21.06 13.97 19.71
N ALA A 376 21.98 14.02 18.75
CA ALA A 376 23.22 14.80 18.88
C ALA A 376 23.21 16.18 18.19
N TYR A 377 22.36 16.40 17.18
CA TYR A 377 22.34 17.70 16.45
C TYR A 377 21.59 18.82 17.18
N SER A 378 20.91 18.52 18.29
CA SER A 378 20.19 19.50 19.11
C SER A 378 20.91 19.94 20.39
N ASP A 379 22.08 19.36 20.71
CA ASP A 379 22.83 19.66 21.95
C ASP A 379 24.00 20.63 21.79
N GLN A 380 24.28 21.16 20.60
CA GLN A 380 25.40 22.10 20.39
C GLN A 380 25.09 23.39 19.63
N GLN A 381 23.83 23.76 19.40
CA GLN A 381 23.52 25.15 18.99
C GLN A 381 23.35 26.08 20.18
N GLY A 382 24.48 26.25 20.85
CA GLY A 382 24.70 27.22 21.90
C GLY A 382 26.17 27.35 22.20
N LEU A 383 27.04 27.39 21.18
CA LEU A 383 28.36 28.04 21.14
C LEU A 383 29.17 27.55 19.92
N THR A 384 29.69 28.51 19.16
CA THR A 384 30.66 28.41 18.04
C THR A 384 30.13 28.17 16.61
N HIS A 385 30.35 29.20 15.80
CA HIS A 385 30.18 29.31 14.36
C HIS A 385 31.40 28.67 13.65
N HIS A 386 31.20 27.84 12.60
CA HIS A 386 32.08 27.47 11.43
C HIS A 386 32.09 25.95 11.12
N PRO A 387 32.57 25.42 9.96
CA PRO A 387 32.86 25.98 8.62
C PRO A 387 32.09 25.25 7.47
N GLN A 388 31.19 24.30 7.78
CA GLN A 388 30.57 23.39 6.79
C GLN A 388 29.50 24.05 5.89
N ARG A 389 28.80 25.07 6.42
CA ARG A 389 27.81 25.85 5.67
C ARG A 389 28.43 26.68 4.53
N ARG A 390 29.69 27.11 4.64
CA ARG A 390 30.39 27.85 3.57
C ARG A 390 30.74 26.95 2.39
N LEU A 391 31.18 25.71 2.64
CA LEU A 391 31.54 24.79 1.56
C LEU A 391 30.31 24.30 0.78
N ALA A 392 29.16 24.14 1.45
CA ALA A 392 27.90 23.80 0.81
C ALA A 392 27.30 24.98 0.02
N SER A 393 27.34 26.20 0.58
CA SER A 393 26.87 27.40 -0.12
C SER A 393 27.78 27.80 -1.29
N GLU A 394 29.10 27.59 -1.18
CA GLU A 394 30.05 27.81 -2.28
C GLU A 394 29.91 26.75 -3.38
N LYS A 395 29.69 25.47 -3.04
CA LYS A 395 29.39 24.43 -4.02
C LYS A 395 28.06 24.69 -4.74
N GLN A 396 27.02 25.13 -4.03
CA GLN A 396 25.74 25.51 -4.64
C GLN A 396 25.87 26.79 -5.49
N ALA A 397 26.65 27.77 -5.07
CA ALA A 397 26.96 28.97 -5.87
C ALA A 397 27.80 28.63 -7.11
N MET A 398 28.72 27.67 -7.02
CA MET A 398 29.52 27.16 -8.14
C MET A 398 28.64 26.43 -9.15
N ILE A 399 27.73 25.56 -8.69
CA ILE A 399 26.76 24.85 -9.55
C ILE A 399 25.83 25.84 -10.25
N LEU A 400 25.29 26.83 -9.53
CA LEU A 400 24.48 27.90 -10.13
C LEU A 400 25.24 28.74 -11.16
N ARG A 401 26.55 28.98 -10.96
CA ARG A 401 27.41 29.69 -11.92
C ARG A 401 27.72 28.84 -13.15
N LEU A 402 27.88 27.53 -12.99
CA LEU A 402 28.09 26.59 -14.09
C LEU A 402 26.81 26.44 -14.93
N GLU A 403 25.65 26.29 -14.29
CA GLU A 403 24.35 26.24 -14.98
C GLU A 403 24.00 27.55 -15.69
N ARG A 404 24.36 28.71 -15.12
CA ARG A 404 24.17 30.01 -15.79
C ARG A 404 25.08 30.12 -17.03
N ARG A 405 26.32 29.63 -16.96
CA ARG A 405 27.26 29.59 -18.10
C ARG A 405 26.82 28.61 -19.18
N GLU A 406 26.21 27.49 -18.81
CA GLU A 406 25.67 26.51 -19.74
C GLU A 406 24.45 27.06 -20.49
N ARG A 407 23.52 27.70 -19.76
CA ARG A 407 22.38 28.43 -20.36
C ARG A 407 22.80 29.57 -21.28
N GLU A 408 23.87 30.30 -20.95
CA GLU A 408 24.43 31.34 -21.83
C GLU A 408 25.10 30.77 -23.09
N ARG A 409 25.71 29.58 -23.02
CA ARG A 409 26.28 28.88 -24.18
C ARG A 409 25.18 28.33 -25.09
N GLU A 410 24.12 27.79 -24.52
CA GLU A 410 22.92 27.35 -25.25
C GLU A 410 22.22 28.53 -25.93
N ALA A 411 22.09 29.69 -25.26
CA ALA A 411 21.52 30.90 -25.85
C ALA A 411 22.37 31.46 -27.01
N ARG A 412 23.71 31.33 -26.96
CA ARG A 412 24.61 31.71 -28.06
C ARG A 412 24.54 30.72 -29.24
N HIS A 413 24.35 29.43 -28.97
CA HIS A 413 24.10 28.43 -30.02
C HIS A 413 22.72 28.61 -30.66
N GLN A 414 21.71 29.00 -29.88
CA GLN A 414 20.34 29.18 -30.37
C GLN A 414 20.15 30.47 -31.19
N LYS A 415 21.04 31.48 -31.03
CA LYS A 415 21.11 32.67 -31.90
C LYS A 415 21.65 32.39 -33.32
N LYS A 416 22.21 31.20 -33.58
CA LYS A 416 22.74 30.80 -34.90
C LYS A 416 21.78 29.97 -35.77
N LEU A 417 20.54 29.73 -35.34
CA LEU A 417 19.56 28.90 -36.06
C LEU A 417 18.45 29.76 -36.71
N PRO A 418 18.02 29.51 -37.96
CA PRO A 418 17.08 30.38 -38.69
C PRO A 418 15.69 30.51 -38.03
N LYS A 419 15.15 31.74 -38.10
CA LYS A 419 14.01 32.29 -37.34
C LYS A 419 12.66 31.56 -37.47
N ARG A 420 12.52 30.55 -38.33
CA ARG A 420 11.25 29.83 -38.56
C ARG A 420 11.00 28.66 -37.60
N LEU A 421 12.03 28.12 -36.94
CA LEU A 421 11.90 27.06 -35.91
C LEU A 421 11.70 27.59 -34.48
N GLN A 422 11.62 28.91 -34.32
CA GLN A 422 11.67 29.57 -33.01
C GLN A 422 10.30 29.68 -32.33
N ARG A 423 9.18 29.58 -33.08
CA ARG A 423 7.82 29.72 -32.52
C ARG A 423 7.27 28.45 -31.89
N ASP A 424 7.57 27.28 -32.46
CA ASP A 424 7.01 26.01 -31.98
C ASP A 424 7.78 25.46 -30.76
N GLY A 425 9.09 25.72 -30.69
CA GLY A 425 9.92 25.34 -29.55
C GLY A 425 9.64 26.16 -28.27
N VAL A 426 9.09 27.38 -28.39
CA VAL A 426 8.83 28.24 -27.23
C VAL A 426 7.63 27.73 -26.41
N ARG A 427 6.57 27.22 -27.05
CA ARG A 427 5.40 26.67 -26.31
C ARG A 427 5.74 25.36 -25.58
N LEU A 428 6.52 24.48 -26.20
CA LEU A 428 6.97 23.23 -25.58
C LEU A 428 7.93 23.49 -24.40
N LYS A 429 8.82 24.48 -24.52
CA LYS A 429 9.72 24.89 -23.44
C LYS A 429 8.97 25.55 -22.28
N GLN A 430 7.93 26.33 -22.55
CA GLN A 430 7.13 26.97 -21.49
C GLN A 430 6.32 25.95 -20.69
N GLN A 431 5.73 24.93 -21.35
CA GLN A 431 5.10 23.79 -20.66
C GLN A 431 6.11 22.93 -19.88
N GLN A 432 7.30 22.68 -20.43
CA GLN A 432 8.36 21.97 -19.69
C GLN A 432 8.89 22.78 -18.51
N GLN A 433 8.96 24.10 -18.62
CA GLN A 433 9.43 24.98 -17.56
C GLN A 433 8.39 25.13 -16.43
N GLU A 434 7.09 25.09 -16.74
CA GLU A 434 6.02 25.01 -15.74
C GLU A 434 5.98 23.64 -15.04
N GLN A 435 6.18 22.54 -15.78
CA GLN A 435 6.31 21.19 -15.18
C GLN A 435 7.59 21.05 -14.35
N GLN A 436 8.70 21.67 -14.77
CA GLN A 436 9.95 21.71 -13.99
C GLN A 436 9.86 22.64 -12.79
N LEU A 437 9.11 23.76 -12.86
CA LEU A 437 8.84 24.59 -11.68
C LEU A 437 7.97 23.86 -10.67
N GLN A 438 6.97 23.09 -11.11
CA GLN A 438 6.16 22.24 -10.24
C GLN A 438 7.00 21.11 -9.59
N GLN A 439 7.91 20.48 -10.34
CA GLN A 439 8.86 19.50 -9.77
C GLN A 439 9.93 20.14 -8.88
N GLN A 440 10.42 21.34 -9.19
CA GLN A 440 11.38 22.07 -8.35
C GLN A 440 10.74 22.63 -7.08
N GLN A 441 9.45 22.99 -7.10
CA GLN A 441 8.73 23.37 -5.88
C GLN A 441 8.53 22.16 -4.95
N GLN A 442 8.40 20.95 -5.50
CA GLN A 442 8.44 19.70 -4.70
C GLN A 442 9.85 19.31 -4.22
N GLN A 443 10.92 19.71 -4.92
CA GLN A 443 12.31 19.39 -4.54
C GLN A 443 13.04 20.48 -3.73
N ARG A 444 12.50 21.70 -3.63
CA ARG A 444 13.12 22.80 -2.86
C ARG A 444 13.07 22.66 -1.33
N GLY A 445 12.45 21.60 -0.79
CA GLY A 445 12.55 21.21 0.62
C GLY A 445 13.72 20.27 0.97
N GLY A 446 14.57 19.91 0.00
CA GLY A 446 15.47 18.76 0.07
C GLY A 446 16.81 18.93 0.81
N GLY A 447 16.86 19.69 1.91
CA GLY A 447 18.05 19.74 2.78
C GLY A 447 17.99 18.79 3.99
N SER A 448 16.79 18.38 4.38
CA SER A 448 16.52 17.61 5.62
C SER A 448 15.58 16.40 5.41
N GLY A 449 15.07 16.18 4.19
CA GLY A 449 13.98 15.22 3.92
C GLY A 449 14.39 13.75 3.72
N ALA A 450 15.67 13.46 3.44
CA ALA A 450 16.11 12.09 3.12
C ALA A 450 16.11 11.15 4.34
N CYS A 451 16.55 11.63 5.52
CA CYS A 451 16.52 10.87 6.77
C CYS A 451 15.08 10.69 7.27
N ASN A 452 14.24 11.73 7.12
CA ASN A 452 12.83 11.66 7.48
C ASN A 452 12.07 10.63 6.64
N GLU A 453 12.37 10.49 5.35
CA GLU A 453 11.75 9.45 4.51
C GLU A 453 12.05 8.04 5.04
N LEU A 454 13.30 7.72 5.38
CA LEU A 454 13.67 6.40 5.92
C LEU A 454 13.03 6.13 7.28
N ILE A 455 12.99 7.12 8.18
CA ILE A 455 12.32 7.01 9.49
C ILE A 455 10.83 6.76 9.29
N LEU A 456 10.18 7.51 8.40
CA LEU A 456 8.76 7.34 8.08
C LEU A 456 8.47 5.95 7.51
N GLN A 457 9.30 5.44 6.60
CA GLN A 457 9.15 4.08 6.08
C GLN A 457 9.39 3.03 7.18
N GLY A 458 10.39 3.23 8.05
CA GLY A 458 10.64 2.36 9.20
C GLY A 458 9.44 2.28 10.14
N LEU A 459 8.85 3.42 10.50
CA LEU A 459 7.64 3.48 11.31
C LEU A 459 6.42 2.87 10.60
N ALA A 460 6.29 3.07 9.28
CA ALA A 460 5.21 2.46 8.49
C ALA A 460 5.33 0.92 8.40
N ILE A 461 6.55 0.39 8.31
CA ILE A 461 6.82 -1.05 8.40
C ILE A 461 6.37 -1.55 9.78
N LEU A 462 6.78 -0.88 10.86
CA LEU A 462 6.45 -1.28 12.23
C LEU A 462 4.94 -1.21 12.52
N GLU A 463 4.25 -0.17 12.05
CA GLU A 463 2.79 -0.03 12.20
C GLU A 463 2.05 -1.22 11.57
N ARG A 464 2.47 -1.61 10.36
CA ARG A 464 1.85 -2.70 9.60
C ARG A 464 2.20 -4.07 10.19
N LEU A 465 3.43 -4.28 10.65
CA LEU A 465 3.84 -5.50 11.36
C LEU A 465 3.08 -5.64 12.68
N ALA A 466 2.95 -4.55 13.43
CA ALA A 466 2.22 -4.50 14.71
C ALA A 466 0.71 -4.62 14.54
N SER A 467 0.17 -4.82 13.34
CA SER A 467 -1.22 -5.25 13.16
C SER A 467 -1.43 -6.72 13.52
N ASP A 468 -0.37 -7.53 13.48
CA ASP A 468 -0.38 -8.93 13.91
C ASP A 468 0.00 -9.07 15.39
N HIS A 469 -0.70 -9.93 16.12
CA HIS A 469 -0.52 -10.08 17.57
C HIS A 469 0.85 -10.67 17.95
N HIS A 470 1.38 -11.62 17.16
CA HIS A 470 2.66 -12.26 17.46
C HIS A 470 3.83 -11.28 17.22
N ASN A 471 3.78 -10.54 16.11
CA ASN A 471 4.76 -9.51 15.80
C ASN A 471 4.83 -8.41 16.88
N ARG A 472 3.71 -8.06 17.52
CA ARG A 472 3.71 -7.09 18.64
C ARG A 472 4.58 -7.56 19.81
N GLY A 473 4.52 -8.86 20.14
CA GLY A 473 5.36 -9.46 21.18
C GLY A 473 6.84 -9.36 20.85
N GLU A 474 7.21 -9.68 19.61
CA GLU A 474 8.61 -9.57 19.14
C GLU A 474 9.14 -8.12 19.13
N ILE A 475 8.33 -7.17 18.64
CA ILE A 475 8.71 -5.74 18.60
C ILE A 475 8.87 -5.18 20.02
N SER A 476 7.92 -5.47 20.91
CA SER A 476 7.92 -4.97 22.29
C SER A 476 8.98 -5.65 23.17
N GLY A 477 9.33 -6.91 22.88
CA GLY A 477 10.44 -7.61 23.55
C GLY A 477 11.83 -7.07 23.19
N SER A 478 11.97 -6.34 22.09
CA SER A 478 13.23 -5.73 21.67
C SER A 478 13.43 -4.35 22.32
N SER A 479 14.04 -4.33 23.51
CA SER A 479 14.26 -3.08 24.30
C SER A 479 14.94 -1.97 23.49
N GLY A 480 15.94 -2.29 22.66
CA GLY A 480 16.65 -1.32 21.83
C GLY A 480 15.81 -0.74 20.68
N LEU A 481 14.92 -1.53 20.07
CA LEU A 481 13.98 -1.03 19.06
C LEU A 481 12.85 -0.24 19.72
N LEU A 482 12.29 -0.75 20.82
CA LEU A 482 11.23 -0.10 21.57
C LEU A 482 11.66 1.30 22.03
N ALA A 483 12.86 1.43 22.59
CA ALA A 483 13.41 2.72 23.01
C ALA A 483 13.48 3.74 21.86
N LYS A 484 13.83 3.30 20.63
CA LYS A 484 13.85 4.16 19.44
C LYS A 484 12.45 4.57 18.98
N ILE A 485 11.49 3.65 19.04
CA ILE A 485 10.08 3.93 18.71
C ILE A 485 9.52 4.96 19.69
N THR A 486 9.81 4.82 20.98
CA THR A 486 9.26 5.69 22.02
C THR A 486 10.07 6.98 22.25
N ALA A 487 11.32 7.06 21.79
CA ALA A 487 12.19 8.22 22.00
C ALA A 487 11.54 9.57 21.59
N PRO A 488 10.83 9.68 20.46
CA PRO A 488 10.14 10.93 20.12
C PRO A 488 9.05 11.33 21.14
N LEU A 489 8.34 10.35 21.71
CA LEU A 489 7.34 10.61 22.75
C LEU A 489 7.97 11.14 24.04
N TYR A 490 9.15 10.65 24.41
CA TYR A 490 9.87 11.05 25.63
C TYR A 490 10.71 12.32 25.50
N SER A 491 10.90 12.86 24.29
CA SER A 491 11.75 14.04 24.06
C SER A 491 11.00 15.36 24.25
N GLY A 492 11.51 16.28 25.08
CA GLY A 492 10.90 17.61 25.26
C GLY A 492 11.06 18.54 24.05
N ARG A 493 12.06 18.31 23.20
CA ARG A 493 12.30 19.10 21.97
C ARG A 493 11.39 18.68 20.80
N PHE A 494 10.82 17.48 20.89
CA PHE A 494 9.94 16.95 19.84
C PHE A 494 8.68 17.82 19.66
N VAL A 495 8.01 18.20 20.75
CA VAL A 495 6.79 19.03 20.68
C VAL A 495 7.09 20.47 20.21
N GLN A 496 8.28 20.99 20.49
CA GLN A 496 8.75 22.27 19.96
C GLN A 496 8.98 22.19 18.43
N GLY A 497 9.46 21.03 17.94
CA GLY A 497 9.70 20.76 16.51
C GLY A 497 8.44 20.47 15.67
N ILE A 498 7.26 20.23 16.28
CA ILE A 498 5.98 19.98 15.57
C ILE A 498 5.56 21.18 14.68
N GLY A 499 6.15 22.36 14.84
CA GLY A 499 5.98 23.48 13.90
C GLY A 499 6.67 23.29 12.54
N ILE A 500 7.54 22.27 12.40
CA ILE A 500 8.24 21.91 11.16
C ILE A 500 7.46 20.79 10.48
N ALA A 501 6.98 21.02 9.26
CA ALA A 501 6.07 20.12 8.53
C ALA A 501 6.52 18.64 8.52
N ASP A 502 7.83 18.38 8.39
CA ASP A 502 8.37 17.02 8.32
C ASP A 502 8.25 16.24 9.65
N TRP A 503 8.37 16.91 10.80
CA TRP A 503 8.34 16.26 12.12
C TRP A 503 6.93 15.86 12.56
N VAL A 504 5.90 16.54 12.05
CA VAL A 504 4.49 16.19 12.31
C VAL A 504 4.16 14.80 11.77
N HIS A 505 4.67 14.46 10.59
CA HIS A 505 4.46 13.15 9.99
C HIS A 505 5.16 12.05 10.77
N VAL A 506 6.41 12.29 11.19
CA VAL A 506 7.15 11.36 12.06
C VAL A 506 6.40 11.16 13.36
N ALA A 507 5.87 12.24 13.96
CA ALA A 507 5.11 12.15 15.20
C ALA A 507 3.84 11.32 15.08
N ASN A 508 3.06 11.57 14.02
CA ASN A 508 1.84 10.82 13.77
C ASN A 508 2.15 9.34 13.52
N ALA A 509 3.18 9.03 12.74
CA ALA A 509 3.62 7.65 12.50
C ALA A 509 4.09 6.96 13.79
N THR A 510 4.87 7.66 14.63
CA THR A 510 5.31 7.14 15.93
C THR A 510 4.13 6.82 16.83
N PHE A 511 3.16 7.74 16.95
CA PHE A 511 2.00 7.51 17.82
C PHE A 511 1.11 6.36 17.33
N LYS A 512 1.02 6.12 16.02
CA LYS A 512 0.34 4.94 15.47
C LYS A 512 1.00 3.65 15.94
N VAL A 513 2.33 3.56 15.85
CA VAL A 513 3.08 2.39 16.32
C VAL A 513 2.90 2.21 17.82
N VAL A 514 3.09 3.27 18.62
CA VAL A 514 2.94 3.22 20.07
C VAL A 514 1.53 2.79 20.46
N TYR A 515 0.49 3.35 19.84
CA TYR A 515 -0.90 2.96 20.07
C TYR A 515 -1.12 1.45 19.81
N GLN A 516 -0.62 0.92 18.69
CA GLN A 516 -0.73 -0.51 18.38
C GLN A 516 -0.03 -1.40 19.42
N LEU A 517 1.07 -0.93 20.01
CA LEU A 517 1.82 -1.68 21.03
C LEU A 517 1.13 -1.65 22.40
N ILE A 518 0.54 -0.52 22.80
CA ILE A 518 -0.12 -0.39 24.12
C ILE A 518 -1.56 -0.93 24.14
N HIS A 519 -2.24 -0.94 23.00
CA HIS A 519 -3.62 -1.45 22.88
C HIS A 519 -3.69 -2.99 22.95
N ALA A 520 -2.56 -3.68 22.83
CA ALA A 520 -2.52 -5.14 22.91
C ALA A 520 -2.79 -5.65 24.33
N PRO A 521 -3.47 -6.80 24.50
CA PRO A 521 -3.55 -7.46 25.79
C PRO A 521 -2.20 -8.12 26.13
N GLY A 522 -1.76 -8.05 27.39
CA GLY A 522 -0.55 -8.74 27.86
C GLY A 522 0.29 -7.93 28.85
N GLU A 523 1.32 -8.58 29.41
CA GLU A 523 2.21 -7.96 30.40
C GLU A 523 3.12 -6.90 29.78
N THR A 524 3.65 -7.12 28.57
CA THR A 524 4.57 -6.18 27.93
C THR A 524 3.89 -4.87 27.54
N SER A 525 2.63 -4.93 27.07
CA SER A 525 1.83 -3.74 26.78
C SER A 525 1.40 -3.03 28.06
N ALA A 526 1.04 -3.77 29.13
CA ALA A 526 0.78 -3.20 30.45
C ALA A 526 2.00 -2.45 30.99
N ARG A 527 3.19 -3.06 30.91
CA ARG A 527 4.45 -2.41 31.28
C ARG A 527 4.70 -1.15 30.46
N LEU A 528 4.55 -1.20 29.14
CA LEU A 528 4.73 -0.03 28.29
C LEU A 528 3.74 1.10 28.63
N ARG A 529 2.48 0.77 28.96
CA ARG A 529 1.50 1.74 29.46
C ARG A 529 1.97 2.40 30.75
N THR A 530 2.48 1.61 31.72
CA THR A 530 3.01 2.16 32.98
C THR A 530 4.27 3.02 32.78
N GLU A 531 5.16 2.65 31.83
CA GLU A 531 6.36 3.43 31.49
C GLU A 531 5.99 4.78 30.86
N ILE A 532 4.99 4.79 29.96
CA ILE A 532 4.52 6.03 29.33
C ILE A 532 3.82 6.92 30.38
N SER A 533 2.95 6.35 31.22
CA SER A 533 2.18 7.12 32.20
C SER A 533 3.04 7.70 33.32
N SER A 534 4.09 7.00 33.73
CA SER A 534 5.04 7.46 34.76
C SER A 534 6.03 8.50 34.24
N ASN A 535 6.21 8.61 32.91
CA ASN A 535 7.11 9.58 32.31
C ASN A 535 6.45 10.97 32.19
N LYS A 536 6.90 11.92 33.04
CA LYS A 536 6.41 13.30 33.06
C LYS A 536 6.49 14.01 31.70
N GLN A 537 7.55 13.77 30.92
CA GLN A 537 7.73 14.41 29.63
C GLN A 537 6.79 13.84 28.57
N ALA A 538 6.57 12.52 28.54
CA ALA A 538 5.58 11.91 27.65
C ALA A 538 4.17 12.45 27.91
N MET A 539 3.77 12.51 29.18
CA MET A 539 2.46 13.02 29.58
C MET A 539 2.31 14.50 29.21
N SER A 540 3.32 15.33 29.51
CA SER A 540 3.34 16.74 29.11
C SER A 540 3.27 16.93 27.59
N ASN A 541 3.95 16.07 26.82
CA ASN A 541 3.93 16.12 25.37
C ASN A 541 2.55 15.77 24.80
N LEU A 542 1.93 14.71 25.29
CA LEU A 542 0.58 14.30 24.89
C LEU A 542 -0.46 15.38 25.23
N ASP A 543 -0.38 15.96 26.43
CA ASP A 543 -1.26 17.06 26.84
C ASP A 543 -1.08 18.30 25.96
N THR A 544 0.17 18.67 25.68
CA THR A 544 0.47 19.84 24.83
C THR A 544 -0.10 19.67 23.42
N ILE A 545 0.02 18.48 22.83
CA ILE A 545 -0.52 18.17 21.49
C ILE A 545 -2.05 18.31 21.47
N ILE A 546 -2.73 17.87 22.54
CA ILE A 546 -4.19 17.96 22.65
C ILE A 546 -4.67 19.42 22.74
N VAL A 547 -3.94 20.26 23.48
CA VAL A 547 -4.32 21.67 23.73
C VAL A 547 -4.01 22.58 22.54
N ARG A 548 -2.92 22.34 21.79
CA ARG A 548 -2.50 23.20 20.67
C ARG A 548 -3.57 23.27 19.57
N GLN A 549 -4.01 24.47 19.21
CA GLN A 549 -5.00 24.65 18.14
C GLN A 549 -4.46 24.26 16.76
N GLU A 550 -3.22 24.60 16.44
CA GLU A 550 -2.58 24.42 15.13
C GLU A 550 -2.15 22.97 14.82
N ALA A 551 -2.15 22.06 15.81
CA ALA A 551 -1.74 20.67 15.55
C ALA A 551 -2.75 19.95 14.63
N GLN A 552 -2.22 19.15 13.70
CA GLN A 552 -3.02 18.35 12.75
C GLN A 552 -4.01 17.45 13.48
N GLN A 553 -5.24 17.36 12.95
CA GLN A 553 -6.34 16.64 13.59
C GLN A 553 -6.03 15.14 13.79
N GLU A 554 -5.29 14.53 12.86
CA GLU A 554 -4.89 13.13 12.95
C GLU A 554 -3.89 12.90 14.11
N LEU A 555 -2.91 13.79 14.29
CA LEU A 555 -1.96 13.69 15.40
C LEU A 555 -2.65 13.85 16.77
N LYS A 556 -3.59 14.80 16.88
CA LYS A 556 -4.44 14.95 18.07
C LYS A 556 -5.22 13.68 18.36
N MET A 557 -5.80 13.07 17.33
CA MET A 557 -6.52 11.80 17.44
C MET A 557 -5.62 10.71 18.04
N ARG A 558 -4.41 10.54 17.51
CA ARG A 558 -3.47 9.54 18.04
C ARG A 558 -3.05 9.81 19.48
N ALA A 559 -2.82 11.07 19.85
CA ALA A 559 -2.53 11.43 21.24
C ALA A 559 -3.70 11.08 22.19
N MET A 560 -4.93 11.34 21.76
CA MET A 560 -6.13 11.00 22.54
C MET A 560 -6.36 9.49 22.64
N GLU A 561 -6.10 8.73 21.58
CA GLU A 561 -6.18 7.26 21.62
C GLU A 561 -5.18 6.69 22.63
N ILE A 562 -3.93 7.19 22.63
CA ILE A 562 -2.92 6.78 23.62
C ILE A 562 -3.39 7.09 25.04
N LEU A 563 -3.79 8.35 25.32
CA LEU A 563 -4.25 8.75 26.65
C LEU A 563 -5.53 8.02 27.09
N THR A 564 -6.39 7.66 26.14
CA THR A 564 -7.55 6.82 26.41
C THR A 564 -7.12 5.46 26.93
N GLU A 565 -6.24 4.76 26.20
CA GLU A 565 -5.77 3.43 26.62
C GLU A 565 -5.07 3.45 27.98
N LEU A 566 -4.35 4.53 28.29
CA LEU A 566 -3.76 4.74 29.62
C LEU A 566 -4.83 4.97 30.69
N ALA A 567 -5.88 5.75 30.40
CA ALA A 567 -6.95 6.04 31.35
C ALA A 567 -7.90 4.85 31.60
N LEU A 568 -7.97 3.90 30.67
CA LEU A 568 -8.74 2.67 30.80
C LEU A 568 -8.04 1.61 31.67
N ASP A 569 -6.72 1.70 31.82
CA ASP A 569 -5.97 0.82 32.70
C ASP A 569 -6.16 1.23 34.16
N LEU A 570 -6.92 0.43 34.90
CA LEU A 570 -7.25 0.68 36.31
C LEU A 570 -6.01 0.72 37.23
N SER A 571 -4.87 0.21 36.77
CA SER A 571 -3.60 0.29 37.52
C SER A 571 -2.89 1.65 37.41
N ILE A 572 -3.34 2.51 36.49
CA ILE A 572 -2.71 3.79 36.19
C ILE A 572 -3.57 4.93 36.74
N ASP A 573 -3.02 5.71 37.68
CA ASP A 573 -3.65 6.95 38.12
C ASP A 573 -3.13 8.15 37.29
N LEU A 574 -3.91 8.55 36.29
CA LEU A 574 -3.57 9.69 35.44
C LEU A 574 -3.69 11.00 36.22
N PRO A 575 -2.79 12.00 36.01
CA PRO A 575 -2.91 13.30 36.65
C PRO A 575 -4.29 13.92 36.42
N ARG A 576 -4.87 14.50 37.48
CA ARG A 576 -6.23 15.07 37.43
C ARG A 576 -6.40 16.10 36.32
N GLU A 577 -5.35 16.88 36.05
CA GLU A 577 -5.35 17.90 35.00
C GLU A 577 -5.36 17.29 33.60
N THR A 578 -4.52 16.29 33.33
CA THR A 578 -4.48 15.50 32.08
C THR A 578 -5.84 14.83 31.84
N LYS A 579 -6.42 14.18 32.86
CA LYS A 579 -7.74 13.54 32.77
C LYS A 579 -8.82 14.56 32.42
N ARG A 580 -8.80 15.74 33.06
CA ARG A 580 -9.75 16.84 32.78
C ARG A 580 -9.57 17.39 31.37
N ALA A 581 -8.34 17.61 30.92
CA ALA A 581 -8.02 18.11 29.58
C ALA A 581 -8.48 17.12 28.50
N LEU A 582 -8.16 15.84 28.67
CA LEU A 582 -8.61 14.75 27.80
C LEU A 582 -10.14 14.70 27.71
N MET A 583 -10.82 14.64 28.87
CA MET A 583 -12.27 14.63 28.94
C MET A 583 -12.90 15.84 28.25
N LYS A 584 -12.39 17.05 28.51
CA LYS A 584 -12.90 18.29 27.89
C LYS A 584 -12.74 18.27 26.36
N LYS A 585 -11.60 17.80 25.86
CA LYS A 585 -11.35 17.71 24.42
C LYS A 585 -12.16 16.62 23.74
N GLN A 586 -12.29 15.45 24.37
CA GLN A 586 -13.14 14.37 23.88
C GLN A 586 -14.61 14.77 23.88
N MET A 587 -15.08 15.49 24.91
CA MET A 587 -16.43 16.04 24.96
C MET A 587 -16.65 17.01 23.80
N HIS A 588 -15.74 17.96 23.58
CA HIS A 588 -15.84 18.86 22.44
C HIS A 588 -15.93 18.11 21.11
N ILE A 589 -15.07 17.10 20.88
CA ILE A 589 -15.08 16.29 19.65
C ILE A 589 -16.36 15.46 19.51
N PHE A 590 -16.90 14.93 20.61
CA PHE A 590 -18.16 14.20 20.56
C PHE A 590 -19.33 15.11 20.17
N LEU A 591 -19.30 16.36 20.61
CA LEU A 591 -20.35 17.34 20.33
C LEU A 591 -20.24 17.96 18.93
N THR A 592 -19.03 18.19 18.42
CA THR A 592 -18.81 18.95 17.16
C THR A 592 -18.20 18.12 16.02
N GLY A 593 -17.60 16.96 16.32
CA GLY A 593 -16.89 16.14 15.34
C GLY A 593 -17.81 15.27 14.49
N GLU A 594 -17.21 14.60 13.50
CA GLU A 594 -17.92 13.72 12.57
C GLU A 594 -17.26 12.33 12.46
N GLY A 595 -17.98 11.37 11.88
CA GLY A 595 -17.44 10.05 11.53
C GLY A 595 -17.05 9.20 12.74
N ASP A 596 -15.97 8.44 12.60
CA ASP A 596 -15.50 7.50 13.63
C ASP A 596 -14.81 8.22 14.79
N LEU A 597 -14.22 9.39 14.53
CA LEU A 597 -13.63 10.24 15.56
C LEU A 597 -14.66 10.63 16.64
N ARG A 598 -15.87 11.01 16.21
CA ARG A 598 -16.98 11.28 17.12
C ARG A 598 -17.33 10.04 17.95
N ALA A 599 -17.38 8.86 17.34
CA ALA A 599 -17.74 7.62 18.03
C ALA A 599 -16.67 7.20 19.05
N THR A 600 -15.38 7.27 18.70
CA THR A 600 -14.27 6.94 19.59
C THR A 600 -14.22 7.88 20.79
N ALA A 601 -14.31 9.20 20.57
CA ALA A 601 -14.33 10.18 21.65
C ALA A 601 -15.48 9.92 22.63
N GLY A 602 -16.68 9.65 22.09
CA GLY A 602 -17.83 9.34 22.91
C GLY A 602 -17.68 8.04 23.71
N ARG A 603 -17.15 6.98 23.11
CA ARG A 603 -16.85 5.71 23.81
C ARG A 603 -15.86 5.92 24.97
N THR A 604 -14.83 6.75 24.77
CA THR A 604 -13.91 7.06 25.86
C THR A 604 -14.61 7.79 27.02
N LEU A 605 -15.48 8.74 26.72
CA LEU A 605 -16.23 9.48 27.76
C LEU A 605 -17.11 8.56 28.61
N VAL A 606 -17.73 7.56 27.99
CA VAL A 606 -18.50 6.52 28.69
C VAL A 606 -17.59 5.73 29.62
N LEU A 607 -16.47 5.21 29.12
CA LEU A 607 -15.59 4.35 29.91
C LEU A 607 -14.88 5.11 31.03
N THR A 608 -14.49 6.36 30.80
CA THR A 608 -13.81 7.21 31.78
C THR A 608 -14.76 7.85 32.81
N LYS A 609 -16.08 7.62 32.68
CA LYS A 609 -17.14 8.18 33.52
C LYS A 609 -17.05 9.71 33.63
N CYS A 610 -16.96 10.38 32.48
CA CYS A 610 -16.84 11.84 32.46
C CYS A 610 -18.10 12.52 33.03
N ALA A 611 -17.89 13.52 33.89
CA ALA A 611 -18.92 14.36 34.47
C ALA A 611 -18.62 15.85 34.20
N ASP A 612 -18.77 16.29 32.95
CA ASP A 612 -18.72 17.71 32.58
C ASP A 612 -20.13 18.31 32.48
N GLU A 613 -20.59 18.96 33.54
CA GLU A 613 -21.95 19.52 33.60
C GLU A 613 -22.23 20.59 32.54
N SER A 614 -21.21 21.28 32.02
CA SER A 614 -21.38 22.34 31.02
C SER A 614 -21.89 21.81 29.68
N SER A 615 -21.65 20.53 29.40
CA SER A 615 -22.00 19.86 28.15
C SER A 615 -23.35 19.14 28.20
N PHE A 616 -24.02 19.11 29.36
CA PHE A 616 -25.24 18.35 29.61
C PHE A 616 -26.36 18.68 28.60
N ASP A 617 -26.70 19.97 28.43
CA ASP A 617 -27.82 20.37 27.57
C ASP A 617 -27.61 20.00 26.10
N ARG A 618 -26.35 20.10 25.63
CA ARG A 618 -25.98 19.69 24.26
C ARG A 618 -26.06 18.17 24.07
N LEU A 619 -25.73 17.38 25.09
CA LEU A 619 -25.90 15.92 25.05
C LEU A 619 -27.38 15.54 25.00
N VAL A 620 -28.24 16.24 25.73
CA VAL A 620 -29.70 16.05 25.66
C VAL A 620 -30.22 16.39 24.26
N GLN A 621 -29.75 17.47 23.64
CA GLN A 621 -30.08 17.80 22.24
C GLN A 621 -29.66 16.68 21.28
N ILE A 622 -28.46 16.11 21.44
CA ILE A 622 -28.00 15.00 20.61
C ILE A 622 -28.88 13.76 20.77
N LEU A 623 -29.35 13.49 22.00
CA LEU A 623 -30.22 12.36 22.30
C LEU A 623 -31.60 12.51 21.63
N ASP A 624 -32.15 13.72 21.64
CA ASP A 624 -33.48 14.06 21.14
C ASP A 624 -33.56 14.17 19.62
N ASP A 625 -32.49 14.63 18.97
CA ASP A 625 -32.46 14.84 17.51
C ASP A 625 -32.53 13.52 16.73
N LYS A 626 -33.68 13.28 16.08
CA LYS A 626 -33.94 12.09 15.26
C LYS A 626 -33.08 12.03 13.99
N ASN A 627 -32.50 13.14 13.54
CA ASN A 627 -31.62 13.18 12.36
C ASN A 627 -30.19 12.69 12.67
N ILE A 628 -29.80 12.65 13.95
CA ILE A 628 -28.50 12.15 14.34
C ILE A 628 -28.48 10.62 14.29
N LYS A 629 -27.41 10.05 13.72
CA LYS A 629 -27.21 8.59 13.63
C LYS A 629 -27.40 7.92 15.00
N ILE A 630 -28.16 6.82 15.03
CA ILE A 630 -28.50 6.05 16.24
C ILE A 630 -27.27 5.77 17.12
N LYS A 631 -26.12 5.43 16.53
CA LYS A 631 -24.87 5.17 17.25
C LYS A 631 -24.43 6.31 18.17
N TYR A 632 -24.62 7.57 17.76
CA TYR A 632 -24.22 8.72 18.58
C TYR A 632 -25.25 9.01 19.67
N ARG A 633 -26.53 8.77 19.40
CA ARG A 633 -27.61 8.87 20.38
C ARG A 633 -27.42 7.85 21.51
N MET A 634 -27.04 6.62 21.17
CA MET A 634 -26.69 5.58 22.15
C MET A 634 -25.54 6.02 23.06
N ILE A 635 -24.44 6.50 22.45
CA ILE A 635 -23.28 6.96 23.22
C ILE A 635 -23.65 8.17 24.10
N ALA A 636 -24.46 9.11 23.59
CA ALA A 636 -24.93 10.25 24.38
C ALA A 636 -25.77 9.79 25.59
N ALA A 637 -26.65 8.79 25.41
CA ALA A 637 -27.44 8.22 26.50
C ALA A 637 -26.54 7.61 27.58
N GLU A 638 -25.51 6.86 27.19
CA GLU A 638 -24.55 6.24 28.13
C GLU A 638 -23.70 7.28 28.87
N ILE A 639 -23.28 8.37 28.20
CA ILE A 639 -22.59 9.49 28.85
C ILE A 639 -23.53 10.16 29.86
N LEU A 640 -24.77 10.46 29.46
CA LEU A 640 -25.78 11.05 30.34
C LEU A 640 -26.10 10.14 31.53
N GLU A 641 -26.10 8.83 31.34
CA GLU A 641 -26.33 7.84 32.42
C GLU A 641 -25.23 7.93 33.48
N ASN A 642 -23.97 8.06 33.06
CA ASN A 642 -22.85 8.25 33.97
C ASN A 642 -22.88 9.63 34.65
N MET A 643 -23.27 10.67 33.93
CA MET A 643 -23.43 12.02 34.48
C MET A 643 -24.58 12.11 35.48
N CYS A 644 -25.66 11.35 35.28
CA CYS A 644 -26.82 11.35 36.18
C CYS A 644 -26.43 10.94 37.59
N ALA A 645 -25.38 10.14 37.81
CA ALA A 645 -24.87 9.85 39.15
C ALA A 645 -24.38 11.11 39.89
N HIS A 646 -23.84 12.09 39.17
CA HIS A 646 -23.19 13.28 39.73
C HIS A 646 -23.93 14.61 39.50
N CYS A 647 -24.94 14.64 38.62
CA CYS A 647 -25.69 15.86 38.30
C CYS A 647 -26.75 16.21 39.36
N GLY A 648 -27.02 17.52 39.51
CA GLY A 648 -28.06 18.07 40.39
C GLY A 648 -29.48 17.66 39.98
N LYS A 649 -30.32 17.34 40.97
CA LYS A 649 -31.71 16.85 40.81
C LYS A 649 -32.55 17.71 39.85
N GLN A 650 -32.38 19.03 39.90
CA GLN A 650 -33.17 19.99 39.12
C GLN A 650 -32.99 19.87 37.60
N ARG A 651 -31.77 19.68 37.09
CA ARG A 651 -31.53 19.54 35.64
C ARG A 651 -32.01 18.20 35.09
N VAL A 652 -31.88 17.14 35.88
CA VAL A 652 -32.44 15.83 35.55
C VAL A 652 -33.96 15.98 35.36
N LYS A 653 -34.62 16.69 36.28
CA LYS A 653 -36.07 16.96 36.26
C LYS A 653 -36.51 17.85 35.10
N ASP A 654 -35.89 19.00 34.92
CA ASP A 654 -36.40 20.05 34.03
C ASP A 654 -35.99 19.87 32.56
N ILE A 655 -34.85 19.20 32.29
CA ILE A 655 -34.23 19.14 30.96
C ILE A 655 -34.23 17.72 30.39
N LEU A 656 -33.77 16.74 31.16
CA LEU A 656 -33.56 15.37 30.66
C LEU A 656 -34.86 14.55 30.67
N LEU A 657 -35.66 14.68 31.73
CA LEU A 657 -36.89 13.91 31.92
C LEU A 657 -37.94 14.12 30.83
N PRO A 658 -38.22 15.36 30.39
CA PRO A 658 -39.15 15.59 29.28
C PRO A 658 -38.72 14.91 27.97
N LYS A 659 -37.41 14.72 27.76
CA LYS A 659 -36.84 14.20 26.51
C LYS A 659 -36.75 12.68 26.46
N VAL A 660 -36.48 12.03 27.60
CA VAL A 660 -36.42 10.55 27.70
C VAL A 660 -37.83 9.93 27.77
N ARG A 661 -38.87 10.72 28.08
CA ARG A 661 -40.30 10.30 28.08
C ARG A 661 -40.79 9.67 26.78
N GLU A 662 -40.31 10.17 25.64
CA GLU A 662 -40.62 9.63 24.32
C GLU A 662 -39.75 8.42 23.98
N THR A 663 -39.65 7.42 24.87
CA THR A 663 -39.07 6.12 24.51
C THR A 663 -39.81 5.59 23.29
N PRO A 664 -39.15 5.41 22.13
CA PRO A 664 -39.84 4.97 20.92
C PRO A 664 -40.41 3.57 21.16
N SER A 665 -41.72 3.39 20.98
CA SER A 665 -42.31 2.06 20.83
C SER A 665 -41.98 1.56 19.42
N SER A 666 -41.81 0.24 19.25
CA SER A 666 -41.53 -0.36 17.94
C SER A 666 -42.63 -0.07 16.89
N ARG A 667 -43.84 0.32 17.34
CA ARG A 667 -44.97 0.69 16.48
C ARG A 667 -44.90 2.08 15.85
N ASP A 668 -44.17 3.03 16.43
CA ASP A 668 -44.18 4.43 15.96
C ASP A 668 -43.37 4.66 14.66
N GLN A 669 -42.56 3.69 14.23
CA GLN A 669 -41.68 3.81 13.06
C GLN A 669 -42.12 2.97 11.84
N ASN A 670 -43.20 2.19 11.95
CA ASN A 670 -43.68 1.31 10.88
C ASN A 670 -44.38 2.01 9.69
N LYS A 671 -44.07 3.29 9.43
CA LYS A 671 -44.58 4.02 8.25
C LYS A 671 -43.55 4.25 7.13
N SER A 672 -42.31 3.80 7.26
CA SER A 672 -41.35 3.78 6.13
C SER A 672 -40.82 2.37 5.88
N SER A 673 -41.32 1.75 4.83
CA SER A 673 -41.18 0.34 4.47
C SER A 673 -39.81 -0.06 3.89
N ASP A 674 -38.69 0.49 4.36
CA ASP A 674 -37.39 0.23 3.71
C ASP A 674 -36.15 0.15 4.64
N GLN A 675 -36.34 -0.14 5.94
CA GLN A 675 -35.20 -0.38 6.83
C GLN A 675 -34.96 -1.88 7.06
N GLY A 676 -33.84 -2.39 6.55
CA GLY A 676 -33.40 -3.77 6.73
C GLY A 676 -33.16 -4.18 8.19
N ASN A 677 -32.94 -5.48 8.42
CA ASN A 677 -32.83 -6.14 9.74
C ASN A 677 -31.79 -5.48 10.70
N GLU A 678 -30.75 -4.84 10.16
CA GLU A 678 -29.75 -4.09 10.95
C GLU A 678 -30.30 -2.81 11.59
N GLY A 679 -31.23 -2.11 10.90
CA GLY A 679 -31.86 -0.89 11.41
C GLY A 679 -32.72 -1.15 12.64
N GLN A 680 -33.54 -2.20 12.59
CA GLN A 680 -34.39 -2.63 13.71
C GLN A 680 -33.57 -3.02 14.95
N THR A 681 -32.44 -3.70 14.75
CA THR A 681 -31.54 -4.11 15.84
C THR A 681 -30.91 -2.89 16.53
N ALA A 682 -30.47 -1.89 15.76
CA ALA A 682 -29.90 -0.66 16.29
C ALA A 682 -30.94 0.19 17.08
N THR A 683 -32.19 0.24 16.62
CA THR A 683 -33.28 0.89 17.38
C THR A 683 -33.58 0.20 18.70
N LYS A 684 -33.56 -1.15 18.75
CA LYS A 684 -33.71 -1.89 20.01
C LYS A 684 -32.56 -1.61 20.98
N ALA A 685 -31.32 -1.57 20.47
CA ALA A 685 -30.16 -1.23 21.28
C ALA A 685 -30.25 0.21 21.84
N LEU A 686 -30.76 1.17 21.08
CA LEU A 686 -31.02 2.52 21.58
C LEU A 686 -32.12 2.54 22.65
N GLN A 687 -33.20 1.78 22.45
CA GLN A 687 -34.29 1.65 23.43
C GLN A 687 -33.77 1.09 24.75
N GLU A 688 -32.90 0.07 24.72
CA GLU A 688 -32.21 -0.47 25.89
C GLU A 688 -31.43 0.63 26.64
N LYS A 689 -30.62 1.43 25.93
CA LYS A 689 -29.84 2.52 26.57
C LYS A 689 -30.72 3.63 27.15
N LEU A 690 -31.81 4.00 26.47
CA LEU A 690 -32.78 4.97 26.98
C LEU A 690 -33.49 4.47 28.25
N LEU A 691 -33.87 3.20 28.29
CA LEU A 691 -34.48 2.59 29.47
C LEU A 691 -33.48 2.50 30.64
N SER A 692 -32.22 2.19 30.36
CA SER A 692 -31.14 2.21 31.37
C SER A 692 -30.97 3.60 31.98
N LEU A 693 -30.93 4.64 31.13
CA LEU A 693 -30.91 6.03 31.56
C LEU A 693 -32.16 6.40 32.39
N THR A 694 -33.35 5.99 31.95
CA THR A 694 -34.62 6.23 32.65
C THR A 694 -34.60 5.65 34.07
N LEU A 695 -34.11 4.42 34.21
CA LEU A 695 -34.00 3.75 35.50
C LEU A 695 -33.09 4.53 36.47
N VAL A 696 -31.92 4.96 35.99
CA VAL A 696 -30.97 5.77 36.79
C VAL A 696 -31.58 7.12 37.18
N MET A 697 -32.36 7.75 36.30
CA MET A 697 -33.06 8.99 36.61
C MET A 697 -34.12 8.77 37.68
N TYR A 698 -34.94 7.72 37.56
CA TYR A 698 -36.03 7.43 38.50
C TYR A 698 -35.52 7.10 39.91
N ALA A 699 -34.35 6.47 40.02
CA ALA A 699 -33.69 6.26 41.32
C ALA A 699 -33.35 7.58 42.06
N LYS A 700 -33.23 8.72 41.35
CA LYS A 700 -32.91 10.03 41.93
C LYS A 700 -34.10 10.94 42.25
N LEU A 701 -35.30 10.61 41.76
CA LEU A 701 -36.49 11.47 41.87
C LEU A 701 -37.30 11.15 43.11
N GLU A 702 -37.83 12.19 43.76
CA GLU A 702 -38.79 12.06 44.86
C GLU A 702 -40.20 11.76 44.33
N ASN A 703 -41.13 11.34 45.20
CA ASN A 703 -42.48 10.92 44.79
C ASN A 703 -43.27 12.04 44.09
N ALA A 704 -43.14 13.28 44.53
CA ALA A 704 -43.82 14.43 43.90
C ALA A 704 -43.29 14.71 42.49
N ASP A 705 -41.98 14.61 42.30
CA ASP A 705 -41.34 14.78 41.00
C ASP A 705 -41.72 13.67 40.03
N PHE A 706 -41.97 12.47 40.55
CA PHE A 706 -42.38 11.31 39.78
C PHE A 706 -43.77 11.47 39.14
N SER A 707 -44.73 12.02 39.88
CA SER A 707 -46.09 12.30 39.37
C SER A 707 -46.07 13.38 38.28
N ILE A 708 -45.27 14.43 38.49
CA ILE A 708 -45.03 15.48 37.48
C ILE A 708 -44.33 14.88 36.25
N ALA A 709 -43.35 13.99 36.47
CA ALA A 709 -42.62 13.20 35.47
C ALA A 709 -43.47 12.17 34.73
N LEU A 710 -44.69 11.90 35.18
CA LEU A 710 -45.68 11.10 34.46
C LEU A 710 -46.85 11.91 33.91
N GLN A 711 -46.81 13.25 33.98
CA GLN A 711 -47.89 14.16 33.53
C GLN A 711 -49.20 13.87 34.26
N ASN A 712 -49.12 13.35 35.50
CA ASN A 712 -50.26 12.80 36.24
C ASN A 712 -51.03 11.69 35.48
N ASN A 713 -50.42 11.07 34.46
CA ASN A 713 -51.00 10.01 33.64
C ASN A 713 -50.20 8.69 33.79
N GLY A 714 -50.07 8.24 35.03
CA GLY A 714 -49.34 7.02 35.37
C GLY A 714 -49.88 5.78 34.65
N SER A 715 -51.19 5.70 34.40
CA SER A 715 -51.82 4.57 33.73
C SER A 715 -51.35 4.39 32.28
N ALA A 716 -51.20 5.47 31.52
CA ALA A 716 -50.71 5.42 30.14
C ALA A 716 -49.24 4.97 30.06
N PHE A 717 -48.41 5.41 31.01
CA PHE A 717 -47.01 4.98 31.08
C PHE A 717 -46.89 3.51 31.44
N VAL A 718 -47.71 3.01 32.38
CA VAL A 718 -47.78 1.58 32.72
C VAL A 718 -48.20 0.74 31.51
N ALA A 719 -49.20 1.20 30.74
CA ALA A 719 -49.61 0.54 29.50
C ALA A 719 -48.46 0.50 28.47
N LYS A 720 -47.67 1.58 28.37
CA LYS A 720 -46.50 1.65 27.50
C LYS A 720 -45.39 0.68 27.94
N LEU A 721 -45.10 0.60 29.24
CA LEU A 721 -44.16 -0.37 29.81
C LEU A 721 -44.59 -1.81 29.50
N LYS A 722 -45.88 -2.11 29.66
CA LYS A 722 -46.45 -3.42 29.29
C LYS A 722 -46.22 -3.74 27.81
N SER A 723 -46.58 -2.82 26.92
CA SER A 723 -46.38 -3.00 25.47
C SER A 723 -44.92 -3.29 25.13
N MET A 724 -43.97 -2.58 25.77
CA MET A 724 -42.53 -2.82 25.56
C MET A 724 -42.09 -4.21 26.02
N VAL A 725 -42.63 -4.73 27.13
CA VAL A 725 -42.36 -6.11 27.58
C VAL A 725 -42.89 -7.13 26.58
N GLU A 726 -44.13 -6.96 26.12
CA GLU A 726 -44.78 -7.88 25.17
C GLU A 726 -44.09 -7.87 23.79
N GLU A 727 -43.72 -6.69 23.29
CA GLU A 727 -43.01 -6.50 22.01
C GLU A 727 -41.59 -7.08 22.01
N ASN A 728 -40.97 -7.23 23.19
CA ASN A 728 -39.60 -7.73 23.35
C ASN A 728 -39.54 -9.18 23.87
N CYS A 729 -40.60 -9.96 23.72
CA CYS A 729 -40.61 -11.39 24.03
C CYS A 729 -39.88 -12.25 22.97
N GLN A 730 -38.74 -11.79 22.43
CA GLN A 730 -37.90 -12.52 21.47
C GLN A 730 -36.61 -12.98 22.15
N ALA A 731 -36.09 -14.16 21.80
CA ALA A 731 -34.87 -14.73 22.36
C ALA A 731 -33.59 -14.04 21.84
N THR A 732 -33.43 -12.74 22.14
CA THR A 732 -32.20 -11.97 21.90
C THR A 732 -31.73 -11.29 23.19
N VAL A 733 -30.41 -11.08 23.33
CA VAL A 733 -29.82 -10.48 24.54
C VAL A 733 -30.34 -9.06 24.79
N CYS A 734 -30.46 -8.23 23.74
CA CYS A 734 -31.02 -6.88 23.87
C CYS A 734 -32.49 -6.90 24.33
N SER A 735 -33.31 -7.79 23.77
CA SER A 735 -34.70 -7.95 24.20
C SER A 735 -34.79 -8.40 25.67
N LEU A 736 -33.88 -9.28 26.13
CA LEU A 736 -33.81 -9.69 27.53
C LEU A 736 -33.51 -8.51 28.45
N ASN A 737 -32.52 -7.70 28.08
CA ASN A 737 -32.15 -6.50 28.84
C ASN A 737 -33.29 -5.47 28.89
N ILE A 738 -34.01 -5.27 27.78
CA ILE A 738 -35.18 -4.38 27.73
C ILE A 738 -36.27 -4.85 28.71
N VAL A 739 -36.63 -6.14 28.68
CA VAL A 739 -37.65 -6.68 29.60
C VAL A 739 -37.22 -6.52 31.05
N LYS A 740 -35.95 -6.79 31.37
CA LYS A 740 -35.39 -6.60 32.71
C LYS A 740 -35.43 -5.14 33.17
N LEU A 741 -35.08 -4.20 32.28
CA LEU A 741 -35.17 -2.76 32.56
C LEU A 741 -36.61 -2.32 32.82
N CYS A 742 -37.56 -2.76 31.99
CA CYS A 742 -38.97 -2.47 32.20
C CYS A 742 -39.47 -3.01 33.54
N GLY A 743 -39.07 -4.22 33.93
CA GLY A 743 -39.39 -4.79 35.25
C GLY A 743 -38.81 -3.97 36.41
N GLN A 744 -37.56 -3.53 36.32
CA GLN A 744 -36.93 -2.70 37.37
C GLN A 744 -37.55 -1.31 37.49
N ILE A 745 -37.89 -0.68 36.35
CA ILE A 745 -38.63 0.59 36.33
C ILE A 745 -40.01 0.38 36.98
N ALA A 746 -40.72 -0.69 36.63
CA ALA A 746 -42.02 -1.01 37.21
C ALA A 746 -41.95 -1.22 38.72
N LEU A 747 -40.96 -1.98 39.22
CA LEU A 747 -40.74 -2.16 40.66
C LEU A 747 -40.48 -0.83 41.38
N SER A 748 -39.62 0.01 40.81
CA SER A 748 -39.32 1.34 41.36
C SER A 748 -40.57 2.23 41.44
N MET A 749 -41.55 2.01 40.56
CA MET A 749 -42.85 2.68 40.57
C MET A 749 -43.82 2.08 41.59
N MET A 750 -43.94 0.75 41.62
CA MET A 750 -44.85 0.02 42.52
C MET A 750 -44.49 0.25 43.99
N GLN A 751 -43.21 0.34 44.33
CA GLN A 751 -42.73 0.65 45.68
C GLN A 751 -43.19 2.02 46.21
N ARG A 752 -43.72 2.91 45.34
CA ARG A 752 -44.19 4.25 45.70
C ARG A 752 -45.68 4.31 46.05
N ASN A 753 -46.36 3.16 46.20
CA ASN A 753 -47.78 2.92 46.56
C ASN A 753 -48.85 3.56 45.64
N GLN A 754 -48.61 4.74 45.06
CA GLN A 754 -49.57 5.48 44.24
C GLN A 754 -49.79 4.90 42.84
N TYR A 755 -48.96 3.93 42.41
CA TYR A 755 -49.00 3.36 41.06
C TYR A 755 -49.38 1.89 41.02
N THR A 756 -49.46 1.22 42.17
CA THR A 756 -49.68 -0.22 42.30
C THR A 756 -50.99 -0.66 41.64
N GLU A 757 -52.08 0.10 41.85
CA GLU A 757 -53.39 -0.16 41.22
C GLU A 757 -53.35 -0.05 39.69
N HIS A 758 -52.54 0.85 39.13
CA HIS A 758 -52.39 0.96 37.69
C HIS A 758 -51.71 -0.28 37.09
N PHE A 759 -50.71 -0.84 37.78
CA PHE A 759 -50.06 -2.09 37.34
C PHE A 759 -50.97 -3.31 37.49
N LYS A 760 -51.82 -3.33 38.52
CA LYS A 760 -52.83 -4.38 38.74
C LYS A 760 -53.87 -4.36 37.61
N HIS A 761 -54.45 -3.19 37.31
CA HIS A 761 -55.43 -3.03 36.23
C HIS A 761 -54.86 -3.38 34.84
N GLN A 762 -53.58 -3.09 34.59
CA GLN A 762 -52.95 -3.38 33.31
C GLN A 762 -52.46 -4.84 33.18
N GLU A 763 -52.59 -5.69 34.21
CA GLU A 763 -52.05 -7.06 34.24
C GLU A 763 -50.54 -7.12 33.88
N PHE A 764 -49.75 -6.15 34.35
CA PHE A 764 -48.33 -6.06 33.97
C PHE A 764 -47.53 -7.31 34.38
N VAL A 765 -47.75 -7.81 35.60
CA VAL A 765 -47.08 -9.00 36.16
C VAL A 765 -47.30 -10.24 35.29
N LYS A 766 -48.52 -10.43 34.75
CA LYS A 766 -48.85 -11.53 33.83
C LYS A 766 -48.05 -11.46 32.53
N SER A 767 -47.81 -10.23 32.03
CA SER A 767 -47.00 -9.98 30.84
C SER A 767 -45.52 -10.27 31.10
N LEU A 768 -45.01 -9.90 32.28
CA LEU A 768 -43.65 -10.20 32.74
C LEU A 768 -43.44 -11.71 32.93
N CYS A 769 -44.42 -12.41 33.52
CA CYS A 769 -44.40 -13.87 33.67
C CYS A 769 -44.33 -14.59 32.30
N LYS A 770 -45.12 -14.11 31.33
CA LYS A 770 -45.07 -14.63 29.96
C LYS A 770 -43.70 -14.41 29.32
N ALA A 771 -43.11 -13.22 29.47
CA ALA A 771 -41.76 -12.93 28.98
C ALA A 771 -40.71 -13.82 29.64
N ARG A 772 -40.75 -14.01 30.97
CA ARG A 772 -39.85 -14.93 31.70
C ARG A 772 -39.89 -16.34 31.12
N LYS A 773 -41.10 -16.89 30.91
CA LYS A 773 -41.27 -18.25 30.36
C LYS A 773 -40.67 -18.39 28.96
N ILE A 774 -40.78 -17.35 28.13
CA ILE A 774 -40.21 -17.36 26.77
C ILE A 774 -38.68 -17.24 26.79
N MET A 775 -38.13 -16.49 27.75
CA MET A 775 -36.71 -16.08 27.75
C MET A 775 -35.83 -16.86 28.74
N SER A 776 -36.39 -17.77 29.53
CA SER A 776 -35.67 -18.52 30.58
C SER A 776 -34.44 -19.27 30.08
N ASN A 777 -34.53 -19.89 28.90
CA ASN A 777 -33.42 -20.64 28.31
C ASN A 777 -32.26 -19.70 27.92
N LEU A 778 -32.58 -18.56 27.31
CA LEU A 778 -31.58 -17.55 26.96
C LEU A 778 -30.92 -16.97 28.21
N GLU A 779 -31.70 -16.63 29.22
CA GLU A 779 -31.19 -16.09 30.49
C GLU A 779 -30.26 -17.08 31.20
N SER A 780 -30.61 -18.37 31.22
CA SER A 780 -29.74 -19.45 31.69
C SER A 780 -28.43 -19.53 30.89
N CYS A 781 -28.49 -19.51 29.55
CA CYS A 781 -27.30 -19.50 28.70
C CYS A 781 -26.38 -18.29 28.98
N VAL A 782 -26.95 -17.10 29.17
CA VAL A 782 -26.20 -15.88 29.48
C VAL A 782 -25.53 -15.96 30.87
N LEU A 783 -26.19 -16.58 31.85
CA LEU A 783 -25.63 -16.82 33.19
C LEU A 783 -24.45 -17.80 33.16
N PHE A 784 -24.55 -18.91 32.42
CA PHE A 784 -23.50 -19.93 32.34
C PHE A 784 -22.33 -19.54 31.42
N ALA A 785 -22.55 -18.70 30.41
CA ALA A 785 -21.50 -18.22 29.51
C ALA A 785 -20.52 -17.22 30.15
N GLY A 786 -20.76 -16.82 31.41
CA GLY A 786 -19.83 -16.05 32.23
C GLY A 786 -19.16 -14.90 31.50
N THR A 787 -19.93 -13.92 30.99
CA THR A 787 -19.48 -12.62 30.41
C THR A 787 -18.01 -12.55 30.00
N GLY A 788 -17.58 -13.44 29.10
CA GLY A 788 -16.23 -13.51 28.58
C GLY A 788 -16.22 -12.89 27.19
N ARG A 789 -15.74 -11.65 27.09
CA ARG A 789 -15.67 -10.79 25.89
C ARG A 789 -16.90 -9.93 25.63
N ASP A 790 -17.02 -8.85 26.39
CA ASP A 790 -17.35 -7.54 25.83
C ASP A 790 -16.72 -6.46 26.73
N HIS A 791 -15.79 -5.69 26.15
CA HIS A 791 -15.11 -4.62 26.86
C HIS A 791 -16.12 -3.53 27.24
N GLY A 792 -16.39 -3.39 28.55
CA GLY A 792 -16.80 -2.11 29.14
C GLY A 792 -18.27 -1.87 29.47
N LEU A 793 -19.16 -2.87 29.45
CA LEU A 793 -20.54 -2.71 29.94
C LEU A 793 -20.67 -3.19 31.39
N ARG A 794 -21.26 -2.32 32.22
CA ARG A 794 -21.48 -2.43 33.66
C ARG A 794 -21.66 -3.87 34.15
N LYS A 795 -20.88 -4.24 35.16
CA LYS A 795 -21.33 -5.14 36.25
C LYS A 795 -22.48 -4.45 37.00
N MET A 796 -23.64 -4.30 36.38
CA MET A 796 -24.87 -4.36 37.16
C MET A 796 -25.15 -5.85 37.29
N ALA A 797 -25.21 -6.36 38.52
CA ALA A 797 -25.77 -7.68 38.74
C ALA A 797 -27.26 -7.55 38.37
N TRP A 798 -27.58 -7.84 37.11
CA TRP A 798 -28.94 -7.72 36.61
C TRP A 798 -29.78 -8.77 37.32
N PRO A 799 -30.85 -8.39 38.04
CA PRO A 799 -31.72 -9.36 38.69
C PRO A 799 -32.29 -10.33 37.66
N LEU A 800 -32.60 -11.55 38.11
CA LEU A 800 -33.26 -12.53 37.26
C LEU A 800 -34.68 -12.05 36.96
N LEU A 801 -35.21 -12.37 35.77
CA LEU A 801 -36.62 -12.10 35.48
C LEU A 801 -37.55 -12.77 36.50
N PHE A 802 -37.15 -13.93 37.02
CA PHE A 802 -37.84 -14.61 38.11
C PHE A 802 -37.91 -13.77 39.39
N ASP A 803 -36.80 -13.13 39.78
CA ASP A 803 -36.75 -12.29 40.99
C ASP A 803 -37.60 -11.02 40.80
N LEU A 804 -37.54 -10.42 39.61
CA LEU A 804 -38.35 -9.25 39.26
C LEU A 804 -39.85 -9.55 39.30
N GLU A 805 -40.27 -10.70 38.77
CA GLU A 805 -41.67 -11.16 38.80
C GLU A 805 -42.14 -11.40 40.23
N LYS A 806 -41.37 -12.16 41.02
CA LYS A 806 -41.74 -12.50 42.40
C LYS A 806 -41.84 -11.26 43.30
N GLU A 807 -40.94 -10.31 43.12
CA GLU A 807 -40.99 -9.05 43.87
C GLU A 807 -42.18 -8.19 43.40
N ALA A 808 -42.49 -8.17 42.10
CA ALA A 808 -43.64 -7.44 41.59
C ALA A 808 -44.96 -8.04 42.09
N GLU A 809 -45.08 -9.36 42.16
CA GLU A 809 -46.22 -10.07 42.78
C GLU A 809 -46.39 -9.67 44.24
N ARG A 810 -45.30 -9.67 45.01
CA ARG A 810 -45.33 -9.28 46.42
C ARG A 810 -45.83 -7.85 46.63
N VAL A 811 -45.41 -6.90 45.79
CA VAL A 811 -45.78 -5.48 45.94
C VAL A 811 -47.20 -5.19 45.44
N VAL A 812 -47.70 -5.95 44.45
CA VAL A 812 -49.04 -5.73 43.86
C VAL A 812 -50.17 -6.43 44.63
N GLY A 813 -49.86 -7.48 45.40
CA GLY A 813 -50.83 -8.19 46.25
C GLY A 813 -51.65 -9.21 45.47
#